data_AF-A0AAE1C843-F1
#
_entry.id   AF-A0AAE1C843-F1
#
_cell.length_a   1.000
_cell.length_b   1.000
_cell.length_c   1.000
_cell.angle_alpha   90.00
_cell.angle_beta   90.00
_cell.angle_gamma   90.00
#
_symmetry.space_group_name_H-M   'P 1'
#
loop_
_entity.id
_entity.type
_entity.pdbx_description
1 polymer ?
#
loop_
_entity_poly.entity_id
_entity_poly.type
_entity_poly.pdbx_seq_one_letter_code
_entity_poly.pdbx_strand_id
1 'polypeptide(L)'
;MASTGRKNVIFIGMTQNGKSSLIQQILRYAGEEELSRTVGIGQGNFSQTQVCSSYDVDVPLKTHRLRQIEGPDDEEDKNGSYITPGDDFRFDDVDEYKLGQDVEDSGDRLPLRLIDTPGLSDSGNAQSSSSSSSSSTSGTMRVVDERHKLRILLSLQKIEHVHAICFVVRRDTNFGGDFQDLVRRMVALLTFSVRSTAWNLQYHIIHTNIDVDDRASGVCESRQRAFDQFGPGGAAHHFVDNMPDRDYPLDLYFANHTLSLLFQSLTKGSAVSFTNLYYPKSPEHTCNDQALISAAQQAMSQLSAVVETGRKKMAALQADVQRHTASAQLNQVRVDDYESKIAALDCDTLVVIDSEEGWTERNHAGGGWRLFYFSTTVPIAKVEKCHDGDGEWELESQTDTSFYIILQPNWLCKCYGKVTLYGTMKEVHKDELATLRTQLGPVRTRCQEHKTQITKANTDIATLESQNAKTTTLIDALKRDVTTIRESGHSIPLAKSQKLVKFFTVDSPLSAALAYTLQAKVPWTVPPLTKIARPAVKSKMQKLVRDAKEQIDACERTYKTLSVQVGIAQGIRVVTEQLKTPPAGVAKLRAAIAALDLWHGVALKAGQPPAGSRLQGLPELVQRLKTFVAKRESFPATAGSEEEEQLRGEITVFAAGVRDFARAMLAASAVALRELQRANWEEKATRVAAGYMDVEGGLPVGVYASLIRAAAVAQGGKEEPVMAVLAELKDVGELGELALDD
;
A
#
# COMPACT_ATOMS: atom_id res chain seq x y z
N MET A 1 -55.35 2.32 -11.33
CA MET A 1 -54.19 1.42 -11.41
C MET A 1 -53.03 2.11 -10.72
N ALA A 2 -52.50 1.55 -9.62
CA ALA A 2 -51.30 2.10 -8.99
C ALA A 2 -50.18 2.08 -10.03
N SER A 3 -49.48 3.19 -10.25
CA SER A 3 -48.31 3.20 -11.13
C SER A 3 -47.33 2.18 -10.57
N THR A 4 -47.23 1.02 -11.21
CA THR A 4 -46.31 -0.04 -10.83
C THR A 4 -44.92 0.49 -11.10
N GLY A 5 -44.29 1.02 -10.04
CA GLY A 5 -42.89 1.44 -10.10
C GLY A 5 -42.03 0.31 -10.69
N ARG A 6 -40.95 0.68 -11.35
CA ARG A 6 -40.03 -0.27 -12.01
C ARG A 6 -39.58 -1.33 -11.02
N LYS A 7 -39.73 -2.62 -11.39
CA LYS A 7 -39.33 -3.74 -10.55
C LYS A 7 -37.88 -4.12 -10.80
N ASN A 8 -37.06 -4.07 -9.76
CA ASN A 8 -35.67 -4.51 -9.80
C ASN A 8 -35.58 -6.02 -9.52
N VAL A 9 -35.05 -6.77 -10.49
CA VAL A 9 -34.94 -8.24 -10.48
C VAL A 9 -33.47 -8.64 -10.62
N ILE A 10 -32.99 -9.48 -9.71
CA ILE A 10 -31.57 -9.87 -9.65
C ILE A 10 -31.39 -11.30 -10.13
N PHE A 11 -30.47 -11.53 -11.06
CA PHE A 11 -30.14 -12.86 -11.56
C PHE A 11 -28.83 -13.36 -10.95
N ILE A 12 -28.91 -14.36 -10.08
CA ILE A 12 -27.77 -14.95 -9.35
C ILE A 12 -27.59 -16.40 -9.79
N GLY A 13 -26.35 -16.85 -9.95
CA GLY A 13 -26.09 -18.23 -10.36
C GLY A 13 -24.62 -18.48 -10.62
N MET A 14 -24.24 -19.75 -10.75
CA MET A 14 -22.85 -20.10 -11.00
C MET A 14 -22.37 -19.56 -12.36
N THR A 15 -21.05 -19.50 -12.55
CA THR A 15 -20.44 -19.27 -13.86
C THR A 15 -21.00 -20.27 -14.87
N GLN A 16 -21.37 -19.81 -16.08
CA GLN A 16 -21.98 -20.60 -17.15
C GLN A 16 -23.38 -21.21 -16.90
N ASN A 17 -24.13 -20.78 -15.88
CA ASN A 17 -25.52 -21.21 -15.71
C ASN A 17 -26.53 -20.54 -16.68
N GLY A 18 -26.07 -19.83 -17.72
CA GLY A 18 -26.98 -19.21 -18.69
C GLY A 18 -27.70 -17.94 -18.20
N LYS A 19 -27.12 -17.20 -17.25
CA LYS A 19 -27.69 -15.92 -16.76
C LYS A 19 -27.85 -14.88 -17.88
N SER A 20 -26.74 -14.58 -18.56
CA SER A 20 -26.71 -13.53 -19.59
C SER A 20 -27.49 -13.94 -20.84
N SER A 21 -27.52 -15.23 -21.19
CA SER A 21 -28.37 -15.75 -22.28
C SER A 21 -29.86 -15.70 -21.92
N LEU A 22 -30.24 -15.98 -20.68
CA LEU A 22 -31.61 -15.79 -20.20
C LEU A 22 -32.03 -14.31 -20.27
N ILE A 23 -31.19 -13.38 -19.83
CA ILE A 23 -31.46 -11.94 -19.95
C ILE A 23 -31.62 -11.54 -21.41
N GLN A 24 -30.77 -12.05 -22.31
CA GLN A 24 -30.91 -11.83 -23.75
C GLN A 24 -32.27 -12.33 -24.27
N GLN A 25 -32.72 -13.51 -23.84
CA GLN A 25 -34.03 -14.05 -24.23
C GLN A 25 -35.19 -13.22 -23.67
N ILE A 26 -35.08 -12.70 -22.43
CA ILE A 26 -36.07 -11.76 -21.87
C ILE A 26 -36.16 -10.48 -22.70
N LEU A 27 -35.03 -9.91 -23.11
CA LEU A 27 -34.98 -8.71 -23.95
C LEU A 27 -35.60 -8.95 -25.34
N ARG A 28 -35.31 -10.10 -25.95
CA ARG A 28 -35.92 -10.51 -27.23
C ARG A 28 -37.43 -10.69 -27.10
N TYR A 29 -37.90 -11.36 -26.05
CA TYR A 29 -39.31 -11.52 -25.75
C TYR A 29 -40.03 -10.15 -25.64
N ALA A 30 -39.34 -9.15 -25.09
CA ALA A 30 -39.83 -7.78 -24.97
C ALA A 30 -39.76 -6.95 -26.26
N GLY A 31 -39.11 -7.46 -27.32
CA GLY A 31 -38.90 -6.75 -28.59
C GLY A 31 -37.65 -5.86 -28.63
N GLU A 32 -36.76 -5.95 -27.63
CA GLU A 32 -35.55 -5.13 -27.50
C GLU A 32 -34.31 -5.80 -28.14
N GLU A 33 -34.38 -6.11 -29.45
CA GLU A 33 -33.35 -6.89 -30.14
C GLU A 33 -31.97 -6.20 -30.09
N GLU A 34 -31.92 -4.86 -30.18
CA GLU A 34 -30.66 -4.10 -30.11
C GLU A 34 -30.01 -4.18 -28.73
N LEU A 35 -30.77 -3.97 -27.66
CA LEU A 35 -30.27 -4.08 -26.29
C LEU A 35 -29.81 -5.52 -26.01
N SER A 36 -30.53 -6.52 -26.55
CA SER A 36 -30.17 -7.94 -26.44
C SER A 36 -28.77 -8.26 -26.98
N ARG A 37 -28.29 -7.53 -28.00
CA ARG A 37 -26.94 -7.71 -28.58
C ARG A 37 -25.83 -7.13 -27.71
N THR A 38 -26.16 -6.21 -26.80
CA THR A 38 -25.19 -5.61 -25.88
C THR A 38 -24.87 -6.51 -24.69
N VAL A 39 -25.72 -7.51 -24.42
CA VAL A 39 -25.51 -8.48 -23.34
C VAL A 39 -24.35 -9.41 -23.68
N GLY A 40 -23.25 -9.29 -22.95
CA GLY A 40 -22.07 -10.14 -23.13
C GLY A 40 -22.33 -11.57 -22.66
N ILE A 41 -22.32 -12.53 -23.59
CA ILE A 41 -22.43 -13.97 -23.28
C ILE A 41 -21.05 -14.59 -23.24
N GLY A 42 -20.71 -15.21 -22.11
CA GLY A 42 -19.43 -15.90 -21.90
C GLY A 42 -19.15 -16.99 -22.94
N GLN A 43 -17.99 -16.93 -23.58
CA GLN A 43 -17.50 -17.94 -24.52
C GLN A 43 -16.73 -19.06 -23.81
N GLY A 44 -17.39 -19.87 -22.99
CA GLY A 44 -16.75 -21.01 -22.31
C GLY A 44 -16.19 -20.66 -20.92
N ASN A 45 -15.00 -21.19 -20.57
CA ASN A 45 -14.48 -21.39 -19.20
C ASN A 45 -14.31 -20.16 -18.29
N PHE A 46 -14.49 -18.94 -18.78
CA PHE A 46 -14.28 -17.73 -17.99
C PHE A 46 -15.57 -16.92 -17.85
N SER A 47 -15.82 -16.40 -16.64
CA SER A 47 -16.89 -15.43 -16.43
C SER A 47 -16.55 -14.11 -17.13
N GLN A 48 -17.30 -13.76 -18.20
CA GLN A 48 -17.19 -12.45 -18.83
C GLN A 48 -17.79 -11.34 -17.96
N THR A 49 -18.90 -11.62 -17.27
CA THR A 49 -19.55 -10.69 -16.35
C THR A 49 -18.74 -10.58 -15.06
N GLN A 50 -17.79 -9.66 -14.97
CA GLN A 50 -17.04 -9.39 -13.74
C GLN A 50 -17.67 -8.31 -12.85
N VAL A 51 -18.53 -7.48 -13.43
CA VAL A 51 -19.23 -6.36 -12.79
C VAL A 51 -20.72 -6.54 -13.04
N CYS A 52 -21.56 -6.18 -12.07
CA CYS A 52 -23.00 -6.24 -12.28
C CYS A 52 -23.42 -5.22 -13.35
N SER A 53 -24.22 -5.67 -14.32
CA SER A 53 -24.82 -4.82 -15.36
C SER A 53 -26.33 -4.76 -15.18
N SER A 54 -26.92 -3.60 -15.46
CA SER A 54 -28.36 -3.39 -15.36
C SER A 54 -28.97 -3.09 -16.73
N TYR A 55 -30.09 -3.72 -17.03
CA TYR A 55 -30.86 -3.53 -18.26
C TYR A 55 -32.28 -3.12 -17.90
N ASP A 56 -32.69 -1.93 -18.32
CA ASP A 56 -34.06 -1.43 -18.13
C ASP A 56 -34.90 -1.85 -19.35
N VAL A 57 -36.07 -2.45 -19.13
CA VAL A 57 -36.94 -2.97 -20.20
C VAL A 57 -38.41 -2.95 -19.79
N ASP A 58 -39.31 -2.64 -20.73
CA ASP A 58 -40.76 -2.70 -20.53
C ASP A 58 -41.34 -3.96 -21.20
N VAL A 59 -41.56 -5.00 -20.38
CA VAL A 59 -41.95 -6.32 -20.87
C VAL A 59 -43.46 -6.38 -21.09
N PRO A 60 -43.96 -6.68 -22.30
CA PRO A 60 -45.39 -6.90 -22.54
C PRO A 60 -45.85 -8.20 -21.87
N LEU A 61 -46.96 -8.15 -21.14
CA LEU A 61 -47.57 -9.34 -20.56
C LEU A 61 -48.43 -10.02 -21.63
N LYS A 62 -47.93 -11.16 -22.15
CA LYS A 62 -48.58 -11.93 -23.20
C LYS A 62 -49.09 -13.25 -22.64
N THR A 63 -50.19 -13.73 -23.20
CA THR A 63 -50.68 -15.09 -22.99
C THR A 63 -50.36 -15.89 -24.25
N HIS A 64 -49.59 -16.96 -24.09
CA HIS A 64 -49.22 -17.85 -25.18
C HIS A 64 -50.11 -19.09 -25.13
N ARG A 65 -50.85 -19.34 -26.21
CA ARG A 65 -51.59 -20.59 -26.41
C ARG A 65 -51.05 -21.33 -27.62
N LEU A 66 -51.02 -22.65 -27.52
CA LEU A 66 -50.67 -23.52 -28.63
C LEU A 66 -51.96 -23.99 -29.27
N ARG A 67 -52.07 -23.85 -30.59
CA ARG A 67 -53.25 -24.26 -31.34
C ARG A 67 -52.88 -25.39 -32.29
N GLN A 68 -53.69 -26.44 -32.28
CA GLN A 68 -53.59 -27.53 -33.23
C GLN A 68 -54.23 -27.09 -34.56
N ILE A 69 -53.49 -27.22 -35.67
CA ILE A 69 -53.99 -26.94 -37.02
C ILE A 69 -54.27 -28.29 -37.69
N GLU A 70 -55.55 -28.64 -37.84
CA GLU A 70 -56.03 -29.89 -38.47
C GLU A 70 -56.05 -29.79 -40.01
N GLY A 71 -54.93 -29.35 -40.61
CA GLY A 71 -54.74 -29.35 -42.07
C GLY A 71 -54.45 -27.98 -42.70
N PRO A 72 -54.07 -27.95 -43.99
CA PRO A 72 -53.65 -26.73 -44.67
C PRO A 72 -54.78 -25.71 -44.89
N ASP A 73 -56.05 -26.14 -44.91
CA ASP A 73 -57.21 -25.27 -45.12
C ASP A 73 -57.73 -24.62 -43.81
N ASP A 74 -57.24 -25.07 -42.65
CA ASP A 74 -57.63 -24.58 -41.32
C ASP A 74 -56.77 -23.41 -40.81
N GLU A 75 -55.83 -22.90 -41.63
CA GLU A 75 -54.99 -21.75 -41.27
C GLU A 75 -55.82 -20.45 -41.10
N GLU A 76 -57.03 -20.37 -41.70
CA GLU A 76 -57.93 -19.21 -41.58
C GLU A 76 -59.05 -19.37 -40.55
N ASP A 77 -59.48 -20.60 -40.24
CA ASP A 77 -60.50 -20.80 -39.21
C ASP A 77 -59.87 -20.43 -37.86
N LYS A 78 -60.58 -19.77 -36.94
CA LYS A 78 -60.06 -19.41 -35.58
C LYS A 78 -60.54 -20.37 -34.50
N ASN A 79 -61.28 -21.41 -34.89
CA ASN A 79 -62.02 -22.31 -33.99
C ASN A 79 -61.27 -23.59 -33.61
N GLY A 80 -59.99 -23.75 -33.98
CA GLY A 80 -59.22 -24.94 -33.58
C GLY A 80 -59.08 -25.05 -32.05
N SER A 81 -58.97 -26.29 -31.57
CA SER A 81 -58.76 -26.56 -30.14
C SER A 81 -57.43 -26.00 -29.66
N TYR A 82 -57.47 -25.27 -28.56
CA TYR A 82 -56.26 -24.87 -27.84
C TYR A 82 -55.78 -26.03 -26.99
N ILE A 83 -54.48 -26.31 -27.06
CA ILE A 83 -53.84 -27.29 -26.19
C ILE A 83 -53.64 -26.63 -24.82
N THR A 84 -54.29 -27.17 -23.81
CA THR A 84 -54.22 -26.72 -22.43
C THR A 84 -53.11 -27.46 -21.68
N PRO A 85 -52.38 -26.82 -20.76
CA PRO A 85 -51.44 -27.53 -19.90
C PRO A 85 -52.18 -28.61 -19.07
N GLY A 86 -51.93 -29.89 -19.38
CA GLY A 86 -52.59 -31.04 -18.75
C GLY A 86 -53.42 -31.91 -19.69
N ASP A 87 -53.64 -31.48 -20.94
CA ASP A 87 -54.12 -32.39 -21.99
C ASP A 87 -53.05 -33.46 -22.24
N ASP A 88 -53.48 -34.71 -22.52
CA ASP A 88 -52.63 -35.89 -22.81
C ASP A 88 -51.87 -35.75 -24.15
N PHE A 89 -51.27 -34.58 -24.37
CA PHE A 89 -50.45 -34.26 -25.53
C PHE A 89 -49.16 -35.09 -25.44
N ARG A 90 -49.10 -36.15 -26.25
CA ARG A 90 -47.90 -36.96 -26.40
C ARG A 90 -46.97 -36.24 -27.35
N PHE A 91 -45.76 -35.94 -26.86
CA PHE A 91 -44.73 -35.28 -27.65
C PHE A 91 -44.31 -36.08 -28.90
N ASP A 92 -44.62 -37.39 -28.93
CA ASP A 92 -44.38 -38.25 -30.10
C ASP A 92 -45.21 -37.84 -31.34
N ASP A 93 -46.32 -37.12 -31.16
CA ASP A 93 -47.22 -36.71 -32.26
C ASP A 93 -46.89 -35.30 -32.80
N VAL A 94 -45.83 -34.67 -32.29
CA VAL A 94 -45.45 -33.29 -32.63
C VAL A 94 -45.13 -33.09 -34.11
N ASP A 95 -44.54 -34.10 -34.76
CA ASP A 95 -44.25 -34.07 -36.20
C ASP A 95 -45.52 -34.18 -37.07
N GLU A 96 -46.63 -34.68 -36.51
CA GLU A 96 -47.91 -34.85 -37.22
C GLU A 96 -48.78 -33.59 -37.19
N TYR A 97 -48.55 -32.66 -36.26
CA TYR A 97 -49.35 -31.46 -36.12
C TYR A 97 -48.63 -30.20 -36.64
N LYS A 98 -49.28 -29.49 -37.56
CA LYS A 98 -48.96 -28.07 -37.78
C LYS A 98 -49.41 -27.30 -36.54
N LEU A 99 -48.49 -26.67 -35.83
CA LEU A 99 -48.79 -25.92 -34.62
C LEU A 99 -48.81 -24.43 -34.90
N GLY A 100 -49.94 -23.79 -34.60
CA GLY A 100 -50.09 -22.34 -34.60
C GLY A 100 -49.78 -21.78 -33.23
N GLN A 101 -49.08 -20.64 -33.19
CA GLN A 101 -48.89 -19.90 -31.94
C GLN A 101 -49.84 -18.71 -31.92
N ASP A 102 -50.83 -18.76 -31.03
CA ASP A 102 -51.68 -17.61 -30.72
C ASP A 102 -51.09 -16.84 -29.54
N VAL A 103 -50.79 -15.57 -29.77
CA VAL A 103 -50.23 -14.65 -28.78
C VAL A 103 -51.23 -13.54 -28.52
N GLU A 104 -51.87 -13.59 -27.36
CA GLU A 104 -52.75 -12.51 -26.89
C GLU A 104 -51.91 -11.52 -26.06
N ASP A 105 -51.75 -10.29 -26.55
CA ASP A 105 -51.15 -9.19 -25.78
C ASP A 105 -52.21 -8.61 -24.84
N SER A 106 -51.96 -8.62 -23.52
CA SER A 106 -52.92 -8.07 -22.56
C SER A 106 -52.98 -6.53 -22.63
N GLY A 107 -52.01 -5.89 -23.29
CA GLY A 107 -51.80 -4.45 -23.30
C GLY A 107 -51.10 -3.94 -22.03
N ASP A 108 -50.98 -4.76 -21.00
CA ASP A 108 -50.24 -4.42 -19.79
C ASP A 108 -48.74 -4.63 -20.00
N ARG A 109 -47.93 -3.70 -19.47
CA ARG A 109 -46.46 -3.80 -19.52
C ARG A 109 -45.90 -3.80 -18.12
N LEU A 110 -44.90 -4.64 -17.91
CA LEU A 110 -44.16 -4.76 -16.65
C LEU A 110 -42.81 -4.05 -16.80
N PRO A 111 -42.64 -2.84 -16.21
CA PRO A 111 -41.35 -2.16 -16.23
C PRO A 111 -40.37 -2.90 -15.32
N LEU A 112 -39.32 -3.45 -15.90
CA LEU A 112 -38.28 -4.21 -15.21
C LEU A 112 -36.92 -3.52 -15.29
N ARG A 113 -36.13 -3.68 -14.22
CA ARG A 113 -34.67 -3.51 -14.24
C ARG A 113 -34.04 -4.86 -13.95
N LEU A 114 -33.48 -5.47 -14.97
CA LEU A 114 -32.78 -6.76 -14.91
C LEU A 114 -31.33 -6.51 -14.48
N ILE A 115 -30.91 -7.12 -13.37
CA ILE A 115 -29.55 -6.97 -12.84
C ILE A 115 -28.81 -8.29 -13.05
N ASP A 116 -27.93 -8.33 -14.05
CA ASP A 116 -27.02 -9.46 -14.27
C ASP A 116 -25.89 -9.39 -13.26
N THR A 117 -25.62 -10.50 -12.57
CA THR A 117 -24.54 -10.58 -11.58
C THR A 117 -23.37 -11.41 -12.10
N PRO A 118 -22.14 -11.18 -11.59
CA PRO A 118 -21.02 -12.07 -11.85
C PRO A 118 -21.31 -13.53 -11.54
N GLY A 119 -20.68 -14.44 -12.29
CA GLY A 119 -20.77 -15.87 -12.02
C GLY A 119 -20.11 -16.25 -10.70
N LEU A 120 -20.82 -16.98 -9.85
CA LEU A 120 -20.26 -17.53 -8.62
C LEU A 120 -19.61 -18.90 -8.89
N SER A 121 -18.59 -19.29 -8.13
CA SER A 121 -17.84 -20.54 -8.29
C SER A 121 -17.10 -20.64 -9.62
N ASP A 122 -16.19 -19.71 -9.89
CA ASP A 122 -15.24 -19.83 -10.99
C ASP A 122 -14.13 -20.85 -10.62
N SER A 123 -14.43 -22.13 -10.84
CA SER A 123 -13.56 -23.27 -10.51
C SER A 123 -12.24 -23.27 -11.28
N GLY A 124 -12.11 -22.46 -12.34
CA GLY A 124 -10.85 -22.27 -13.06
C GLY A 124 -9.70 -21.78 -12.17
N ASN A 125 -10.00 -21.07 -11.07
CA ASN A 125 -8.97 -20.59 -10.13
C ASN A 125 -8.60 -21.62 -9.04
N ALA A 126 -9.42 -22.65 -8.81
CA ALA A 126 -9.16 -23.64 -7.76
C ALA A 126 -7.93 -24.53 -8.08
N GLN A 127 -7.58 -24.70 -9.36
CA GLN A 127 -6.39 -25.46 -9.75
C GLN A 127 -5.07 -24.76 -9.42
N SER A 128 -5.08 -23.43 -9.23
CA SER A 128 -3.87 -22.70 -8.87
C SER A 128 -3.50 -22.83 -7.38
N SER A 129 -4.47 -23.14 -6.51
CA SER A 129 -4.27 -23.34 -5.07
C SER A 129 -4.11 -24.80 -4.64
N SER A 130 -4.48 -25.77 -5.48
CA SER A 130 -4.40 -27.20 -5.14
C SER A 130 -3.01 -27.83 -5.35
N SER A 131 -2.07 -27.13 -5.97
CA SER A 131 -0.69 -27.62 -6.13
C SER A 131 0.15 -27.57 -4.84
N SER A 132 -0.35 -26.93 -3.78
CA SER A 132 0.20 -27.07 -2.42
C SER A 132 -0.53 -28.20 -1.69
N SER A 133 -0.03 -29.42 -1.94
CA SER A 133 -0.44 -30.67 -1.32
C SER A 133 -0.24 -30.67 0.20
N SER A 134 -1.24 -30.24 0.96
CA SER A 134 -1.40 -30.69 2.34
C SER A 134 -2.87 -30.68 2.73
N SER A 135 -3.38 -31.87 2.96
CA SER A 135 -4.71 -32.25 3.42
C SER A 135 -5.09 -31.60 4.76
N SER A 136 -5.49 -30.34 4.75
CA SER A 136 -6.22 -29.76 5.87
C SER A 136 -7.55 -29.20 5.39
N THR A 137 -8.60 -29.65 6.09
CA THR A 137 -10.02 -29.36 5.95
C THR A 137 -10.39 -27.89 6.18
N SER A 138 -9.43 -26.97 6.03
CA SER A 138 -9.63 -25.54 6.17
C SER A 138 -10.07 -25.00 4.82
N GLY A 139 -11.35 -24.61 4.73
CA GLY A 139 -11.91 -23.97 3.55
C GLY A 139 -11.09 -22.74 3.18
N THR A 140 -10.17 -22.89 2.23
CA THR A 140 -9.49 -21.75 1.63
C THR A 140 -10.56 -20.88 1.01
N MET A 141 -10.72 -19.66 1.52
CA MET A 141 -11.65 -18.69 1.00
C MET A 141 -11.48 -18.62 -0.51
N ARG A 142 -12.54 -18.88 -1.28
CA ARG A 142 -12.52 -18.67 -2.72
C ARG A 142 -12.56 -17.15 -2.92
N VAL A 143 -11.39 -16.50 -2.86
CA VAL A 143 -11.18 -15.05 -2.96
C VAL A 143 -12.04 -14.41 -4.05
N VAL A 144 -12.13 -15.07 -5.20
CA VAL A 144 -12.92 -14.59 -6.35
C VAL A 144 -14.42 -14.63 -6.08
N ASP A 145 -14.92 -15.69 -5.43
CA ASP A 145 -16.33 -15.80 -5.08
C ASP A 145 -16.72 -14.75 -4.05
N GLU A 146 -15.89 -14.53 -3.02
CA GLU A 146 -16.15 -13.47 -2.03
C GLU A 146 -16.12 -12.07 -2.68
N ARG A 147 -15.19 -11.84 -3.62
CA ARG A 147 -15.17 -10.62 -4.42
C ARG A 147 -16.45 -10.43 -5.23
N HIS A 148 -16.96 -11.51 -5.85
CA HIS A 148 -18.20 -11.46 -6.63
C HIS A 148 -19.40 -11.21 -5.72
N LYS A 149 -19.53 -11.89 -4.58
CA LYS A 149 -20.58 -11.64 -3.58
C LYS A 149 -20.58 -10.18 -3.11
N LEU A 150 -19.40 -9.65 -2.78
CA LEU A 150 -19.27 -8.29 -2.31
C LEU A 150 -19.63 -7.26 -3.41
N ARG A 151 -19.22 -7.50 -4.66
CA ARG A 151 -19.64 -6.69 -5.82
C ARG A 151 -21.14 -6.73 -6.06
N ILE A 152 -21.77 -7.88 -5.86
CA ILE A 152 -23.24 -8.01 -5.95
C ILE A 152 -23.86 -7.10 -4.90
N LEU A 153 -23.52 -7.26 -3.63
CA LEU A 153 -24.11 -6.46 -2.56
C LEU A 153 -23.86 -4.96 -2.71
N LEU A 154 -22.68 -4.55 -3.16
CA LEU A 154 -22.40 -3.14 -3.45
C LEU A 154 -23.28 -2.59 -4.58
N SER A 155 -23.52 -3.39 -5.62
CA SER A 155 -24.44 -3.01 -6.70
C SER A 155 -25.88 -2.92 -6.18
N LEU A 156 -26.28 -3.85 -5.32
CA LEU A 156 -27.60 -3.84 -4.68
C LEU A 156 -27.79 -2.65 -3.74
N GLN A 157 -26.75 -2.20 -3.05
CA GLN A 157 -26.84 -1.02 -2.18
C GLN A 157 -27.18 0.27 -2.95
N LYS A 158 -26.85 0.33 -4.26
CA LYS A 158 -27.22 1.46 -5.13
C LYS A 158 -28.69 1.41 -5.55
N ILE A 159 -29.38 0.32 -5.25
CA ILE A 159 -30.78 0.08 -5.62
C ILE A 159 -31.60 0.16 -4.34
N GLU A 160 -32.58 1.06 -4.32
CA GLU A 160 -33.38 1.31 -3.13
C GLU A 160 -34.23 0.11 -2.73
N HIS A 161 -34.83 -0.56 -3.73
CA HIS A 161 -35.74 -1.68 -3.54
C HIS A 161 -35.46 -2.85 -4.49
N VAL A 162 -35.48 -4.07 -3.99
CA VAL A 162 -35.43 -5.31 -4.78
C VAL A 162 -36.79 -5.97 -4.71
N HIS A 163 -37.29 -6.48 -5.83
CA HIS A 163 -38.62 -7.09 -5.90
C HIS A 163 -38.54 -8.62 -5.97
N ALA A 164 -37.51 -9.15 -6.63
CA ALA A 164 -37.33 -10.58 -6.79
C ALA A 164 -35.87 -10.97 -6.99
N ILE A 165 -35.54 -12.21 -6.58
CA ILE A 165 -34.24 -12.85 -6.80
C ILE A 165 -34.45 -14.13 -7.61
N CYS A 166 -33.82 -14.17 -8.78
CA CYS A 166 -33.84 -15.29 -9.70
C CYS A 166 -32.53 -16.08 -9.58
N PHE A 167 -32.59 -17.26 -9.00
CA PHE A 167 -31.48 -18.22 -9.03
C PHE A 167 -31.48 -18.97 -10.36
N VAL A 168 -30.47 -18.73 -11.18
CA VAL A 168 -30.33 -19.35 -12.50
C VAL A 168 -29.44 -20.58 -12.42
N VAL A 169 -29.96 -21.69 -12.93
CA VAL A 169 -29.42 -23.03 -12.77
C VAL A 169 -29.46 -23.76 -14.10
N ARG A 170 -28.34 -24.26 -14.63
CA ARG A 170 -28.37 -25.00 -15.89
C ARG A 170 -29.01 -26.38 -15.71
N ARG A 171 -29.59 -26.95 -16.77
CA ARG A 171 -30.03 -28.36 -16.84
C ARG A 171 -28.99 -29.31 -16.25
N ASP A 172 -27.73 -29.18 -16.67
CA ASP A 172 -26.66 -30.11 -16.29
C ASP A 172 -26.01 -29.78 -14.94
N THR A 173 -26.45 -28.71 -14.25
CA THR A 173 -25.91 -28.38 -12.93
C THR A 173 -26.27 -29.49 -11.95
N ASN A 174 -25.25 -30.13 -11.40
CA ASN A 174 -25.38 -31.10 -10.30
C ASN A 174 -25.65 -30.36 -8.99
N PHE A 175 -26.67 -30.78 -8.24
CA PHE A 175 -27.00 -30.24 -6.92
C PHE A 175 -26.15 -30.86 -5.81
N GLY A 176 -24.84 -31.03 -6.07
CA GLY A 176 -23.88 -31.48 -5.07
C GLY A 176 -23.66 -30.44 -3.96
N GLY A 177 -22.89 -30.82 -2.93
CA GLY A 177 -22.65 -29.99 -1.73
C GLY A 177 -22.21 -28.57 -2.06
N ASP A 178 -21.27 -28.38 -2.99
CA ASP A 178 -20.77 -27.06 -3.41
C ASP A 178 -21.88 -26.12 -3.89
N PHE A 179 -22.82 -26.61 -4.71
CA PHE A 179 -23.93 -25.80 -5.21
C PHE A 179 -24.94 -25.49 -4.11
N GLN A 180 -25.30 -26.49 -3.30
CA GLN A 180 -26.21 -26.31 -2.19
C GLN A 180 -25.66 -25.27 -1.20
N ASP A 181 -24.38 -25.37 -0.87
CA ASP A 181 -23.71 -24.44 0.04
C ASP A 181 -23.57 -23.04 -0.56
N LEU A 182 -23.44 -22.92 -1.87
CA LEU A 182 -23.49 -21.63 -2.54
C LEU A 182 -24.87 -20.99 -2.40
N VAL A 183 -25.94 -21.73 -2.72
CA VAL A 183 -27.33 -21.24 -2.63
C VAL A 183 -27.65 -20.87 -1.18
N ARG A 184 -27.37 -21.74 -0.21
CA ARG A 184 -27.58 -21.47 1.22
C ARG A 184 -26.82 -20.23 1.67
N ARG A 185 -25.55 -20.08 1.28
CA ARG A 185 -24.76 -18.89 1.64
C ARG A 185 -25.31 -17.62 1.00
N MET A 186 -25.77 -17.66 -0.25
CA MET A 186 -26.37 -16.50 -0.92
C MET A 186 -27.73 -16.12 -0.31
N VAL A 187 -28.59 -17.10 -0.04
CA VAL A 187 -29.86 -16.87 0.66
C VAL A 187 -29.59 -16.31 2.06
N ALA A 188 -28.67 -16.89 2.82
CA ALA A 188 -28.29 -16.40 4.14
C ALA A 188 -27.70 -14.98 4.07
N LEU A 189 -26.85 -14.70 3.09
CA LEU A 189 -26.29 -13.37 2.81
C LEU A 189 -27.41 -12.35 2.63
N LEU A 190 -28.31 -12.60 1.68
CA LEU A 190 -29.41 -11.70 1.33
C LEU A 190 -30.43 -11.56 2.47
N THR A 191 -30.75 -12.66 3.16
CA THR A 191 -31.67 -12.66 4.31
C THR A 191 -31.09 -11.90 5.49
N PHE A 192 -29.81 -12.12 5.82
CA PHE A 192 -29.14 -11.45 6.93
C PHE A 192 -28.94 -9.96 6.67
N SER A 193 -28.67 -9.57 5.42
CA SER A 193 -28.50 -8.17 5.05
C SER A 193 -29.77 -7.34 5.23
N VAL A 194 -30.97 -7.94 5.16
CA VAL A 194 -32.27 -7.25 5.13
C VAL A 194 -33.07 -7.48 6.41
N ARG A 195 -32.39 -7.46 7.58
CA ARG A 195 -32.94 -7.70 8.93
C ARG A 195 -34.41 -7.22 9.05
N SER A 196 -35.36 -8.15 9.18
CA SER A 196 -36.82 -8.02 9.38
C SER A 196 -37.78 -8.15 8.17
N THR A 197 -37.35 -7.96 6.92
CA THR A 197 -38.29 -7.97 5.75
C THR A 197 -37.99 -9.04 4.70
N ALA A 198 -36.94 -9.84 4.91
CA ALA A 198 -36.50 -10.87 3.97
C ALA A 198 -37.55 -11.96 3.65
N TRP A 199 -38.53 -12.19 4.52
CA TRP A 199 -39.62 -13.15 4.25
C TRP A 199 -40.54 -12.73 3.10
N ASN A 200 -40.56 -11.44 2.75
CA ASN A 200 -41.38 -10.92 1.66
C ASN A 200 -40.66 -10.93 0.30
N LEU A 201 -39.38 -11.33 0.28
CA LEU A 201 -38.60 -11.39 -0.94
C LEU A 201 -39.02 -12.61 -1.76
N GLN A 202 -39.42 -12.40 -3.01
CA GLN A 202 -39.77 -13.50 -3.89
C GLN A 202 -38.51 -14.13 -4.47
N TYR A 203 -38.42 -15.46 -4.31
CA TYR A 203 -37.38 -16.28 -4.90
C TYR A 203 -37.95 -17.04 -6.09
N HIS A 204 -37.23 -16.98 -7.21
CA HIS A 204 -37.53 -17.76 -8.41
C HIS A 204 -36.33 -18.62 -8.75
N ILE A 205 -36.56 -19.88 -9.09
CA ILE A 205 -35.53 -20.80 -9.57
C ILE A 205 -35.73 -20.99 -11.05
N ILE A 206 -34.79 -20.50 -11.86
CA ILE A 206 -34.88 -20.56 -13.31
C ILE A 206 -33.91 -21.62 -13.80
N HIS A 207 -34.46 -22.74 -14.25
CA HIS A 207 -33.73 -23.81 -14.89
C HIS A 207 -33.54 -23.48 -16.37
N THR A 208 -32.29 -23.31 -16.79
CA THR A 208 -31.90 -22.95 -18.15
C THR A 208 -31.48 -24.17 -18.97
N ASN A 209 -31.52 -24.05 -20.30
CA ASN A 209 -31.20 -25.11 -21.25
C ASN A 209 -32.12 -26.34 -21.10
N ILE A 210 -33.40 -26.09 -20.83
CA ILE A 210 -34.45 -27.10 -20.73
C ILE A 210 -35.22 -27.13 -22.04
N ASP A 211 -34.97 -28.14 -22.85
CA ASP A 211 -35.63 -28.35 -24.14
C ASP A 211 -37.04 -28.94 -23.95
N VAL A 212 -37.72 -29.22 -25.06
CA VAL A 212 -39.06 -29.80 -25.07
C VAL A 212 -39.03 -31.25 -24.55
N ASP A 213 -38.01 -32.03 -24.89
CA ASP A 213 -37.84 -33.42 -24.47
C ASP A 213 -37.64 -33.57 -22.95
N ASP A 214 -36.94 -32.62 -22.33
CA ASP A 214 -36.77 -32.56 -20.87
C ASP A 214 -38.10 -32.39 -20.14
N ARG A 215 -39.02 -31.62 -20.73
CA ARG A 215 -40.36 -31.43 -20.16
C ARG A 215 -41.18 -32.72 -20.25
N ALA A 216 -41.06 -33.42 -21.37
CA ALA A 216 -41.74 -34.69 -21.61
C ALA A 216 -41.23 -35.82 -20.69
N SER A 217 -39.92 -35.85 -20.44
CA SER A 217 -39.24 -36.95 -19.74
C SER A 217 -39.29 -36.87 -18.19
N GLY A 218 -40.02 -35.91 -17.62
CA GLY A 218 -40.15 -35.73 -16.17
C GLY A 218 -38.90 -35.14 -15.48
N VAL A 219 -37.91 -34.68 -16.25
CA VAL A 219 -36.69 -34.05 -15.72
C VAL A 219 -37.03 -32.82 -14.89
N CYS A 220 -38.03 -32.02 -15.32
CA CYS A 220 -38.48 -30.83 -14.60
C CYS A 220 -38.92 -31.15 -13.16
N GLU A 221 -39.79 -32.14 -12.97
CA GLU A 221 -40.29 -32.50 -11.64
C GLU A 221 -39.18 -33.04 -10.75
N SER A 222 -38.30 -33.89 -11.30
CA SER A 222 -37.16 -34.44 -10.57
C SER A 222 -36.23 -33.33 -10.07
N ARG A 223 -35.91 -32.35 -10.94
CA ARG A 223 -35.06 -31.21 -10.59
C ARG A 223 -35.72 -30.28 -9.57
N GLN A 224 -37.02 -30.02 -9.69
CA GLN A 224 -37.75 -29.24 -8.69
C GLN A 224 -37.67 -29.90 -7.31
N ARG A 225 -38.06 -31.18 -7.21
CA ARG A 225 -38.02 -31.93 -5.95
C ARG A 225 -36.62 -31.98 -5.35
N ALA A 226 -35.58 -32.11 -6.18
CA ALA A 226 -34.20 -32.12 -5.71
C ALA A 226 -33.73 -30.76 -5.18
N PHE A 227 -34.15 -29.65 -5.82
CA PHE A 227 -33.81 -28.31 -5.36
C PHE A 227 -34.57 -27.93 -4.08
N ASP A 228 -35.85 -28.27 -3.99
CA ASP A 228 -36.72 -27.99 -2.84
C ASP A 228 -36.18 -28.59 -1.52
N GLN A 229 -35.34 -29.63 -1.59
CA GLN A 229 -34.70 -30.23 -0.42
C GLN A 229 -33.68 -29.31 0.30
N PHE A 230 -33.16 -28.28 -0.37
CA PHE A 230 -32.14 -27.39 0.21
C PHE A 230 -32.32 -25.90 -0.12
N GLY A 231 -33.15 -25.56 -1.11
CA GLY A 231 -33.41 -24.20 -1.54
C GLY A 231 -34.25 -23.39 -0.55
N PRO A 232 -34.48 -22.10 -0.83
CA PRO A 232 -35.48 -21.32 -0.12
C PRO A 232 -36.87 -21.92 -0.36
N GLY A 233 -37.52 -22.39 0.71
CA GLY A 233 -38.84 -23.02 0.60
C GLY A 233 -39.88 -22.07 -0.02
N GLY A 234 -40.74 -22.62 -0.89
CA GLY A 234 -41.79 -21.86 -1.57
C GLY A 234 -41.32 -21.02 -2.76
N ALA A 235 -40.09 -21.22 -3.24
CA ALA A 235 -39.63 -20.59 -4.47
C ALA A 235 -40.39 -21.13 -5.69
N ALA A 236 -40.72 -20.26 -6.64
CA ALA A 236 -41.36 -20.69 -7.89
C ALA A 236 -40.31 -21.18 -8.89
N HIS A 237 -40.53 -22.37 -9.47
CA HIS A 237 -39.65 -22.96 -10.46
C HIS A 237 -40.12 -22.63 -11.88
N HIS A 238 -39.17 -22.23 -12.73
CA HIS A 238 -39.38 -21.89 -14.12
C HIS A 238 -38.38 -22.66 -14.97
N PHE A 239 -38.85 -23.48 -15.90
CA PHE A 239 -38.00 -24.27 -16.79
C PHE A 239 -37.97 -23.58 -18.15
N VAL A 240 -36.89 -22.90 -18.48
CA VAL A 240 -36.80 -22.02 -19.65
C VAL A 240 -35.74 -22.56 -20.59
N ASP A 241 -36.12 -22.77 -21.85
CA ASP A 241 -35.11 -22.77 -22.90
C ASP A 241 -34.70 -21.32 -23.15
N ASN A 242 -33.48 -20.98 -22.77
CA ASN A 242 -32.94 -19.64 -22.89
C ASN A 242 -32.22 -19.41 -24.23
N MET A 243 -32.17 -20.43 -25.10
CA MET A 243 -31.63 -20.38 -26.45
C MET A 243 -32.51 -21.24 -27.39
N PRO A 244 -33.84 -20.98 -27.44
CA PRO A 244 -34.73 -21.80 -28.24
C PRO A 244 -34.35 -21.73 -29.71
N ASP A 245 -34.49 -22.84 -30.43
CA ASP A 245 -34.33 -22.82 -31.88
C ASP A 245 -35.44 -21.95 -32.47
N ARG A 246 -35.03 -20.92 -33.22
CA ARG A 246 -35.98 -19.97 -33.84
C ARG A 246 -36.70 -20.59 -35.01
N ASP A 247 -36.10 -21.62 -35.61
CA ASP A 247 -36.68 -22.34 -36.73
C ASP A 247 -37.68 -23.42 -36.24
N TYR A 248 -37.74 -23.66 -34.92
CA TYR A 248 -38.65 -24.62 -34.30
C TYR A 248 -39.73 -23.92 -33.44
N PRO A 249 -40.98 -23.79 -33.94
CA PRO A 249 -42.03 -23.03 -33.26
C PRO A 249 -42.36 -23.48 -31.84
N LEU A 250 -42.20 -24.77 -31.55
CA LEU A 250 -42.48 -25.35 -30.23
C LEU A 250 -41.48 -24.91 -29.17
N ASP A 251 -40.18 -24.91 -29.48
CA ASP A 251 -39.13 -24.45 -28.56
C ASP A 251 -39.40 -22.99 -28.19
N LEU A 252 -39.71 -22.18 -29.21
CA LEU A 252 -40.04 -20.78 -29.04
C LEU A 252 -41.33 -20.59 -28.22
N TYR A 253 -42.36 -21.41 -28.46
CA TYR A 253 -43.59 -21.40 -27.68
C TYR A 253 -43.34 -21.67 -26.20
N PHE A 254 -42.68 -22.78 -25.86
CA PHE A 254 -42.46 -23.18 -24.48
C PHE A 254 -41.53 -22.23 -23.74
N ALA A 255 -40.50 -21.71 -24.43
CA ALA A 255 -39.64 -20.66 -23.89
C ALA A 255 -40.45 -19.39 -23.55
N ASN A 256 -41.26 -18.89 -24.48
CA ASN A 256 -42.04 -17.67 -24.29
C ASN A 256 -43.18 -17.85 -23.28
N HIS A 257 -43.85 -19.01 -23.29
CA HIS A 257 -44.87 -19.35 -22.30
C HIS A 257 -44.30 -19.39 -20.88
N THR A 258 -43.12 -20.02 -20.70
CA THR A 258 -42.51 -20.04 -19.37
C THR A 258 -42.06 -18.64 -18.93
N LEU A 259 -41.54 -17.83 -19.84
CA LEU A 259 -41.20 -16.43 -19.54
C LEU A 259 -42.44 -15.62 -19.17
N SER A 260 -43.57 -15.81 -19.84
CA SER A 260 -44.82 -15.12 -19.47
C SER A 260 -45.29 -15.49 -18.06
N LEU A 261 -45.21 -16.77 -17.68
CA LEU A 261 -45.47 -17.22 -16.31
C LEU A 261 -44.51 -16.60 -15.29
N LEU A 262 -43.22 -16.49 -15.62
CA LEU A 262 -42.24 -15.78 -14.80
C LEU A 262 -42.64 -14.31 -14.61
N PHE A 263 -42.99 -13.59 -15.67
CA PHE A 263 -43.39 -12.18 -15.57
C PHE A 263 -44.68 -12.00 -14.77
N GLN A 264 -45.68 -12.86 -14.98
CA GLN A 264 -46.91 -12.88 -14.16
C GLN A 264 -46.62 -13.17 -12.68
N SER A 265 -45.59 -13.97 -12.38
CA SER A 265 -45.15 -14.18 -11.01
C SER A 265 -44.48 -12.93 -10.44
N LEU A 266 -43.60 -12.29 -11.22
CA LEU A 266 -42.89 -11.06 -10.85
C LEU A 266 -43.84 -9.87 -10.61
N THR A 267 -45.01 -9.81 -11.25
CA THR A 267 -46.01 -8.77 -10.96
C THR A 267 -46.51 -8.82 -9.51
N LYS A 268 -46.45 -9.98 -8.86
CA LYS A 268 -46.87 -10.17 -7.45
C LYS A 268 -45.78 -9.77 -6.44
N GLY A 269 -44.54 -9.58 -6.89
CA GLY A 269 -43.40 -9.25 -6.03
C GLY A 269 -43.55 -7.91 -5.30
N SER A 270 -43.34 -7.95 -3.99
CA SER A 270 -43.32 -6.77 -3.13
C SER A 270 -41.93 -6.12 -3.09
N ALA A 271 -41.88 -4.80 -2.98
CA ALA A 271 -40.62 -4.06 -2.89
C ALA A 271 -39.99 -4.26 -1.50
N VAL A 272 -38.76 -4.79 -1.47
CA VAL A 272 -37.96 -4.97 -0.25
C VAL A 272 -36.81 -3.96 -0.27
N SER A 273 -36.62 -3.17 0.79
CA SER A 273 -35.56 -2.15 0.83
C SER A 273 -34.16 -2.75 1.01
N PHE A 274 -33.18 -2.27 0.24
CA PHE A 274 -31.78 -2.71 0.25
C PHE A 274 -30.80 -1.58 0.65
N THR A 275 -31.28 -0.57 1.38
CA THR A 275 -30.47 0.62 1.76
C THR A 275 -29.41 0.34 2.83
N ASN A 276 -29.61 -0.66 3.69
CA ASN A 276 -28.75 -0.96 4.84
C ASN A 276 -28.21 -2.39 4.83
N LEU A 277 -27.57 -2.78 3.73
CA LEU A 277 -27.01 -4.13 3.61
C LEU A 277 -25.77 -4.30 4.50
N TYR A 278 -25.66 -5.49 5.07
CA TYR A 278 -24.51 -5.96 5.83
C TYR A 278 -23.90 -7.16 5.14
N TYR A 279 -22.58 -7.20 5.05
CA TYR A 279 -21.86 -8.38 4.61
C TYR A 279 -21.50 -9.24 5.83
N PRO A 280 -22.09 -10.45 6.00
CA PRO A 280 -21.75 -11.37 7.05
C PRO A 280 -20.31 -11.84 6.86
N LYS A 281 -19.54 -11.79 7.94
CA LYS A 281 -18.15 -12.23 7.93
C LYS A 281 -18.10 -13.73 7.71
N SER A 282 -17.25 -14.17 6.79
CA SER A 282 -16.92 -15.58 6.67
C SER A 282 -16.09 -16.05 7.88
N PRO A 283 -15.94 -17.37 8.10
CA PRO A 283 -15.03 -17.89 9.12
C PRO A 283 -13.60 -17.36 8.98
N GLU A 284 -13.14 -17.13 7.75
CA GLU A 284 -11.80 -16.63 7.45
C GLU A 284 -11.67 -15.14 7.83
N HIS A 285 -12.71 -14.33 7.58
CA HIS A 285 -12.76 -12.95 8.09
C HIS A 285 -12.69 -12.92 9.61
N THR A 286 -13.43 -13.80 10.27
CA THR A 286 -13.42 -13.91 11.75
C THR A 286 -12.05 -14.36 12.26
N CYS A 287 -11.37 -15.27 11.55
CA CYS A 287 -10.00 -15.69 11.84
C CYS A 287 -9.01 -14.52 11.70
N ASN A 288 -9.13 -13.73 10.62
CA ASN A 288 -8.31 -12.53 10.40
C ASN A 288 -8.53 -11.48 11.49
N ASP A 289 -9.78 -11.26 11.90
CA ASP A 289 -10.11 -10.37 13.02
C ASP A 289 -9.43 -10.83 14.31
N GLN A 290 -9.51 -12.12 14.61
CA GLN A 290 -8.88 -12.69 15.80
C GLN A 290 -7.35 -12.59 15.75
N ALA A 291 -6.74 -12.80 14.57
CA ALA A 291 -5.31 -12.63 14.37
C ALA A 291 -4.88 -11.17 14.57
N LEU A 292 -5.64 -10.20 14.03
CA LEU A 292 -5.40 -8.77 14.23
C LEU A 292 -5.54 -8.36 15.69
N ILE A 293 -6.60 -8.82 16.36
CA ILE A 293 -6.80 -8.55 17.79
C ILE A 293 -5.63 -9.09 18.60
N SER A 294 -5.20 -10.32 18.32
CA SER A 294 -4.08 -10.97 19.03
C SER A 294 -2.77 -10.21 18.80
N ALA A 295 -2.49 -9.81 17.55
CA ALA A 295 -1.32 -9.01 17.20
C ALA A 295 -1.32 -7.64 17.88
N ALA A 296 -2.47 -6.95 17.88
CA ALA A 296 -2.64 -5.67 18.57
C ALA A 296 -2.43 -5.81 20.09
N GLN A 297 -2.96 -6.88 20.70
CA GLN A 297 -2.77 -7.17 22.12
C GLN A 297 -1.30 -7.43 22.47
N GLN A 298 -0.60 -8.19 21.64
CA GLN A 298 0.83 -8.43 21.80
C GLN A 298 1.64 -7.12 21.70
N ALA A 299 1.34 -6.29 20.69
CA ALA A 299 1.98 -4.99 20.51
C ALA A 299 1.71 -4.06 21.72
N MET A 300 0.46 -3.99 22.20
CA MET A 300 0.11 -3.22 23.39
C MET A 300 0.88 -3.69 24.62
N SER A 301 1.06 -5.01 24.81
CA SER A 301 1.85 -5.55 25.92
C SER A 301 3.32 -5.13 25.84
N GLN A 302 3.93 -5.21 24.65
CA GLN A 302 5.32 -4.78 24.42
C GLN A 302 5.50 -3.28 24.66
N LEU A 303 4.62 -2.44 24.10
CA LEU A 303 4.67 -0.99 24.28
C LEU A 303 4.44 -0.60 25.75
N SER A 304 3.55 -1.31 26.46
CA SER A 304 3.34 -1.09 27.89
C SER A 304 4.60 -1.41 28.70
N ALA A 305 5.34 -2.45 28.35
CA ALA A 305 6.62 -2.78 28.98
C ALA A 305 7.70 -1.70 28.73
N VAL A 306 7.70 -1.08 27.55
CA VAL A 306 8.57 0.07 27.23
C VAL A 306 8.23 1.26 28.13
N VAL A 307 6.95 1.61 28.26
CA VAL A 307 6.48 2.70 29.12
C VAL A 307 6.87 2.45 30.58
N GLU A 308 6.65 1.24 31.10
CA GLU A 308 7.03 0.88 32.47
C GLU A 308 8.55 0.93 32.70
N THR A 309 9.34 0.50 31.73
CA THR A 309 10.81 0.63 31.80
C THR A 309 11.23 2.10 31.79
N GLY A 310 10.61 2.93 30.94
CA GLY A 310 10.82 4.37 30.90
C GLY A 310 10.48 5.05 32.23
N ARG A 311 9.35 4.69 32.85
CA ARG A 311 8.94 5.19 34.18
C ARG A 311 9.93 4.83 35.28
N LYS A 312 10.43 3.58 35.30
CA LYS A 312 11.46 3.16 36.26
C LYS A 312 12.76 3.97 36.09
N LYS A 313 13.19 4.22 34.85
CA LYS A 313 14.36 5.06 34.56
C LYS A 313 14.15 6.51 35.01
N MET A 314 12.98 7.09 34.75
CA MET A 314 12.62 8.43 35.23
C MET A 314 12.66 8.52 36.76
N ALA A 315 12.10 7.53 37.47
CA ALA A 315 12.12 7.50 38.93
C ALA A 315 13.56 7.42 39.48
N ALA A 316 14.45 6.65 38.85
CA ALA A 316 15.85 6.61 39.21
C ALA A 316 16.56 7.97 38.98
N LEU A 317 16.33 8.60 37.81
CA LEU A 317 16.86 9.94 37.52
C LEU A 317 16.33 11.01 38.49
N GLN A 318 15.07 10.92 38.91
CA GLN A 318 14.50 11.82 39.92
C GLN A 318 15.18 11.65 41.28
N ALA A 319 15.50 10.42 41.68
CA ALA A 319 16.27 10.17 42.90
C ALA A 319 17.70 10.75 42.79
N ASP A 320 18.34 10.64 41.62
CA ASP A 320 19.66 11.24 41.37
C ASP A 320 19.61 12.78 41.41
N VAL A 321 18.56 13.39 40.83
CA VAL A 321 18.33 14.84 40.92
C VAL A 321 18.21 15.28 42.38
N GLN A 322 17.45 14.56 43.21
CA GLN A 322 17.33 14.86 44.64
C GLN A 322 18.68 14.76 45.36
N ARG A 323 19.44 13.69 45.10
CA ARG A 323 20.77 13.47 45.68
C ARG A 323 21.76 14.58 45.30
N HIS A 324 21.82 14.94 44.02
CA HIS A 324 22.68 16.02 43.55
C HIS A 324 22.25 17.39 44.06
N THR A 325 20.94 17.63 44.19
CA THR A 325 20.40 18.87 44.77
C THR A 325 20.83 19.04 46.23
N ALA A 326 20.68 18.00 47.05
CA ALA A 326 21.13 18.02 48.43
C ALA A 326 22.65 18.25 48.54
N SER A 327 23.44 17.61 47.68
CA SER A 327 24.90 17.77 47.64
C SER A 327 25.33 19.17 47.18
N ALA A 328 24.63 19.74 46.19
CA ALA A 328 24.86 21.10 45.72
C ALA A 328 24.54 22.14 46.81
N GLN A 329 23.43 21.95 47.54
CA GLN A 329 23.05 22.83 48.66
C GLN A 329 24.09 22.79 49.78
N LEU A 330 24.56 21.60 50.17
CA LEU A 330 25.61 21.47 51.20
C LEU A 330 26.91 22.17 50.77
N ASN A 331 27.32 22.00 49.51
CA ASN A 331 28.51 22.67 48.99
C ASN A 331 28.30 24.18 48.86
N GLN A 332 27.08 24.65 48.55
CA GLN A 332 26.76 26.06 48.50
C GLN A 332 26.89 26.70 49.88
N VAL A 333 26.36 26.08 50.94
CA VAL A 333 26.52 26.56 52.33
C VAL A 333 28.00 26.67 52.70
N ARG A 334 28.85 25.73 52.26
CA ARG A 334 30.30 25.80 52.48
C ARG A 334 30.96 26.93 51.68
N VAL A 335 30.55 27.14 50.44
CA VAL A 335 30.99 28.29 49.64
C VAL A 335 30.65 29.58 50.37
N ASP A 336 29.42 29.73 50.83
CA ASP A 336 28.95 30.92 51.53
C ASP A 336 29.71 31.15 52.86
N ASP A 337 30.03 30.09 53.62
CA ASP A 337 30.86 30.16 54.83
C ASP A 337 32.30 30.60 54.52
N TYR A 338 32.93 30.02 53.50
CA TYR A 338 34.27 30.41 53.08
C TYR A 338 34.30 31.86 52.56
N GLU A 339 33.34 32.26 51.73
CA GLU A 339 33.23 33.62 51.21
C GLU A 339 32.99 34.62 52.34
N SER A 340 32.17 34.28 53.35
CA SER A 340 31.95 35.11 54.53
C SER A 340 33.22 35.28 55.38
N LYS A 341 33.97 34.19 55.61
CA LYS A 341 35.25 34.23 56.34
C LYS A 341 36.31 35.04 55.58
N ILE A 342 36.40 34.84 54.26
CA ILE A 342 37.27 35.64 53.41
C ILE A 342 36.89 37.10 53.49
N ALA A 343 35.60 37.46 53.39
CA ALA A 343 35.16 38.85 53.48
C ALA A 343 35.44 39.49 54.85
N ALA A 344 35.36 38.73 55.94
CA ALA A 344 35.68 39.21 57.29
C ALA A 344 37.19 39.49 57.47
N LEU A 345 38.05 38.64 56.89
CA LEU A 345 39.51 38.76 57.01
C LEU A 345 40.12 39.71 55.97
N ASP A 346 39.57 39.76 54.76
CA ASP A 346 40.03 40.55 53.61
C ASP A 346 39.51 42.00 53.69
N CYS A 347 39.79 42.67 54.80
CA CYS A 347 39.42 44.06 55.02
C CYS A 347 40.61 44.89 55.56
N ASP A 348 40.52 46.20 55.39
CA ASP A 348 41.55 47.14 55.85
C ASP A 348 41.37 47.56 57.33
N THR A 349 40.57 46.82 58.09
CA THR A 349 40.39 47.07 59.53
C THR A 349 41.73 46.92 60.25
N LEU A 350 42.07 47.92 61.07
CA LEU A 350 43.32 47.91 61.84
C LEU A 350 43.18 46.96 63.04
N VAL A 351 44.13 46.03 63.16
CA VAL A 351 44.26 45.11 64.29
C VAL A 351 45.65 45.20 64.89
N VAL A 352 45.74 44.99 66.20
CA VAL A 352 47.01 45.07 66.93
C VAL A 352 47.90 43.91 66.49
N ILE A 353 49.09 44.20 65.98
CA ILE A 353 50.12 43.20 65.67
C ILE A 353 51.01 42.95 66.89
N ASP A 354 51.41 44.02 67.57
CA ASP A 354 52.29 43.96 68.73
C ASP A 354 52.06 45.14 69.68
N SER A 355 52.35 44.96 70.96
CA SER A 355 52.20 45.99 71.97
C SER A 355 53.21 45.78 73.08
N GLU A 356 54.02 46.80 73.34
CA GLU A 356 54.96 46.80 74.46
C GLU A 356 54.66 47.99 75.36
N GLU A 357 54.74 47.76 76.67
CA GLU A 357 54.58 48.79 77.69
C GLU A 357 55.74 48.73 78.70
N GLY A 358 56.13 49.88 79.25
CA GLY A 358 57.28 49.95 80.12
C GLY A 358 57.37 51.26 80.89
N TRP A 359 58.03 51.20 82.05
CA TRP A 359 58.33 52.36 82.88
C TRP A 359 59.80 52.76 82.74
N THR A 360 60.08 54.05 82.85
CA THR A 360 61.43 54.58 83.02
C THR A 360 61.41 55.75 84.01
N GLU A 361 62.52 55.96 84.71
CA GLU A 361 62.69 57.03 85.70
C GLU A 361 64.06 57.68 85.56
N ARG A 362 64.13 59.00 85.76
CA ARG A 362 65.38 59.75 85.66
C ARG A 362 65.84 60.22 87.05
N ASN A 363 66.88 59.58 87.58
CA ASN A 363 67.50 59.93 88.87
C ASN A 363 68.70 60.88 88.69
N HIS A 364 69.10 61.56 89.77
CA HIS A 364 70.09 62.67 89.79
C HIS A 364 71.47 62.40 89.16
N ALA A 365 71.82 61.14 88.80
CA ALA A 365 73.17 60.76 88.36
C ALA A 365 73.24 59.93 87.05
N GLY A 366 72.16 59.78 86.29
CA GLY A 366 72.18 59.09 84.99
C GLY A 366 70.81 59.04 84.32
N GLY A 367 70.76 59.34 83.02
CA GLY A 367 69.51 59.38 82.24
C GLY A 367 68.89 58.00 82.07
N GLY A 368 67.71 57.79 82.65
CA GLY A 368 66.87 56.64 82.30
C GLY A 368 66.16 56.90 81.00
N TRP A 369 66.21 55.96 80.06
CA TRP A 369 65.43 55.97 78.83
C TRP A 369 64.91 54.56 78.57
N ARG A 370 63.73 54.44 77.94
CA ARG A 370 63.17 53.16 77.53
C ARG A 370 63.09 53.12 76.00
N LEU A 371 63.87 52.25 75.38
CA LEU A 371 63.71 51.92 73.98
C LEU A 371 62.58 50.90 73.83
N PHE A 372 61.61 51.24 72.99
CA PHE A 372 60.64 50.30 72.45
C PHE A 372 61.11 49.95 71.04
N TYR A 373 61.35 48.66 70.79
CA TYR A 373 61.81 48.17 69.50
C TYR A 373 60.95 47.00 69.07
N PHE A 374 60.36 47.14 67.89
CA PHE A 374 59.49 46.15 67.29
C PHE A 374 60.05 45.72 65.94
N SER A 375 59.95 44.42 65.66
CA SER A 375 60.23 43.83 64.36
C SER A 375 59.12 42.83 64.06
N THR A 376 58.25 43.16 63.11
CA THR A 376 57.07 42.37 62.73
C THR A 376 57.30 41.67 61.39
N THR A 377 56.58 40.58 61.15
CA THR A 377 56.52 39.93 59.82
C THR A 377 55.43 40.53 58.92
N VAL A 378 54.60 41.40 59.48
CA VAL A 378 53.45 42.04 58.84
C VAL A 378 53.70 43.54 58.72
N PRO A 379 53.35 44.18 57.59
CA PRO A 379 53.47 45.62 57.44
C PRO A 379 52.75 46.43 58.53
N ILE A 380 53.45 47.41 59.10
CA ILE A 380 52.94 48.32 60.14
C ILE A 380 52.10 49.41 59.45
N ALA A 381 50.78 49.37 59.63
CA ALA A 381 49.85 50.30 59.04
C ALA A 381 49.59 51.55 59.90
N LYS A 382 49.64 51.41 61.24
CA LYS A 382 49.49 52.51 62.20
C LYS A 382 50.26 52.21 63.47
N VAL A 383 50.76 53.26 64.11
CA VAL A 383 51.39 53.18 65.44
C VAL A 383 50.63 54.10 66.39
N GLU A 384 50.19 53.57 67.54
CA GLU A 384 49.66 54.38 68.64
C GLU A 384 50.65 54.39 69.80
N LYS A 385 50.89 55.60 70.31
CA LYS A 385 51.82 55.85 71.40
C LYS A 385 51.04 56.56 72.50
N CYS A 386 51.05 56.03 73.71
CA CYS A 386 50.52 56.73 74.88
C CYS A 386 51.55 56.68 76.01
N HIS A 387 51.60 57.75 76.80
CA HIS A 387 52.43 57.79 77.99
C HIS A 387 51.66 58.43 79.14
N ASP A 388 52.06 58.07 80.37
CA ASP A 388 51.59 58.69 81.60
C ASP A 388 52.79 59.25 82.37
N GLY A 389 52.63 60.42 82.98
CA GLY A 389 53.71 61.21 83.56
C GLY A 389 54.44 62.14 82.57
N ASP A 390 55.42 62.86 83.09
CA ASP A 390 56.12 63.96 82.40
C ASP A 390 57.35 63.41 81.64
N GLY A 391 57.14 62.96 80.40
CA GLY A 391 58.19 62.42 79.54
C GLY A 391 57.90 62.69 78.06
N GLU A 392 58.94 62.64 77.24
CA GLU A 392 58.87 62.91 75.80
C GLU A 392 59.32 61.68 75.00
N TRP A 393 58.72 61.52 73.82
CA TRP A 393 59.11 60.50 72.85
C TRP A 393 60.19 61.05 71.92
N GLU A 394 61.33 60.38 71.81
CA GLU A 394 62.47 60.77 70.99
C GLU A 394 62.91 59.64 70.04
N LEU A 395 63.67 60.00 68.99
CA LEU A 395 64.34 59.08 68.07
C LEU A 395 63.40 58.07 67.38
N GLU A 396 62.23 58.51 66.96
CA GLU A 396 61.27 57.69 66.22
C GLU A 396 61.78 57.35 64.82
N SER A 397 61.80 56.06 64.49
CA SER A 397 62.02 55.59 63.13
C SER A 397 61.10 54.41 62.82
N GLN A 398 60.52 54.45 61.62
CA GLN A 398 59.61 53.43 61.13
C GLN A 398 60.06 52.98 59.74
N THR A 399 60.13 51.66 59.56
CA THR A 399 60.11 51.01 58.25
C THR A 399 58.79 50.25 58.10
N ASP A 400 58.57 49.61 56.95
CA ASP A 400 57.34 48.84 56.72
C ASP A 400 57.15 47.73 57.77
N THR A 401 58.21 47.15 58.34
CA THR A 401 58.13 46.00 59.26
C THR A 401 58.90 46.17 60.56
N SER A 402 59.49 47.33 60.81
CA SER A 402 60.15 47.61 62.07
C SER A 402 59.83 49.02 62.56
N PHE A 403 59.69 49.15 63.87
CA PHE A 403 59.41 50.43 64.52
C PHE A 403 60.25 50.52 65.77
N TYR A 404 60.89 51.67 66.00
CA TYR A 404 61.49 51.93 67.29
C TYR A 404 61.33 53.37 67.70
N ILE A 405 61.24 53.58 69.01
CA ILE A 405 61.11 54.88 69.64
C ILE A 405 61.64 54.82 71.07
N ILE A 406 62.16 55.94 71.56
CA ILE A 406 62.68 56.05 72.92
C ILE A 406 61.75 56.93 73.76
N LEU A 407 61.35 56.46 74.94
CA LEU A 407 60.70 57.30 75.95
C LEU A 407 61.76 57.84 76.91
N GLN A 408 61.84 59.16 77.00
CA GLN A 408 62.74 59.84 77.91
C GLN A 408 61.95 60.61 78.99
N PRO A 409 62.12 60.31 80.30
CA PRO A 409 61.50 61.07 81.36
C PRO A 409 62.12 62.46 81.49
N ASN A 410 61.29 63.46 81.84
CA ASN A 410 61.75 64.77 82.28
C ASN A 410 62.46 64.67 83.64
N TRP A 411 63.14 65.76 84.04
CA TRP A 411 64.03 65.77 85.20
C TRP A 411 63.28 65.41 86.50
N LEU A 412 63.75 64.37 87.20
CA LEU A 412 63.15 63.82 88.44
C LEU A 412 61.73 63.28 88.29
N CYS A 413 61.34 62.89 87.07
CA CYS A 413 60.04 62.29 86.79
C CYS A 413 60.18 60.79 86.49
N LYS A 414 59.10 60.07 86.79
CA LYS A 414 58.86 58.70 86.32
C LYS A 414 57.78 58.78 85.26
N CYS A 415 57.99 58.13 84.12
CA CYS A 415 56.98 58.04 83.07
C CYS A 415 56.77 56.58 82.65
N TYR A 416 55.53 56.29 82.26
CA TYR A 416 55.11 55.04 81.65
C TYR A 416 54.87 55.30 80.17
N GLY A 417 55.28 54.40 79.30
CA GLY A 417 54.90 54.44 77.89
C GLY A 417 54.34 53.10 77.45
N LYS A 418 53.42 53.17 76.52
CA LYS A 418 52.93 52.03 75.76
C LYS A 418 52.91 52.38 74.28
N VAL A 419 53.50 51.52 73.48
CA VAL A 419 53.48 51.59 72.03
C VAL A 419 52.72 50.38 71.51
N THR A 420 51.70 50.64 70.71
CA THR A 420 50.87 49.61 70.07
C THR A 420 50.99 49.74 68.55
N LEU A 421 51.45 48.67 67.90
CA LEU A 421 51.54 48.58 66.45
C LEU A 421 50.27 47.94 65.89
N TYR A 422 49.75 48.51 64.81
CA TYR A 422 48.58 48.02 64.10
C TYR A 422 48.95 47.65 62.66
N GLY A 423 48.39 46.54 62.19
CA GLY A 423 48.38 46.13 60.79
C GLY A 423 46.97 46.06 60.26
N THR A 424 46.82 45.93 58.95
CA THR A 424 45.51 45.64 58.35
C THR A 424 45.18 44.15 58.52
N MET A 425 43.91 43.84 58.81
CA MET A 425 43.42 42.47 58.99
C MET A 425 43.86 41.53 57.86
N LYS A 426 43.79 42.02 56.61
CA LYS A 426 44.19 41.24 55.42
C LYS A 426 45.68 40.86 55.38
N GLU A 427 46.57 41.74 55.86
CA GLU A 427 48.01 41.47 55.87
C GLU A 427 48.39 40.60 57.07
N VAL A 428 47.72 40.79 58.21
CA VAL A 428 47.91 39.94 59.40
C VAL A 428 47.47 38.49 59.12
N HIS A 429 46.35 38.29 58.42
CA HIS A 429 45.77 36.98 58.11
C HIS A 429 46.06 36.49 56.68
N LYS A 430 47.13 36.98 56.04
CA LYS A 430 47.44 36.69 54.63
C LYS A 430 47.53 35.20 54.29
N ASP A 431 48.17 34.40 55.14
CA ASP A 431 48.32 32.95 54.94
C ASP A 431 47.00 32.19 55.14
N GLU A 432 46.16 32.65 56.07
CA GLU A 432 44.82 32.11 56.29
C GLU A 432 43.91 32.43 55.10
N LEU A 433 43.95 33.66 54.58
CA LEU A 433 43.25 34.06 53.35
C LEU A 433 43.67 33.24 52.14
N ALA A 434 44.98 32.99 51.97
CA ALA A 434 45.49 32.12 50.91
C ALA A 434 44.92 30.70 51.05
N THR A 435 44.94 30.15 52.27
CA THR A 435 44.40 28.81 52.57
C THR A 435 42.90 28.72 52.28
N LEU A 436 42.10 29.69 52.73
CA LEU A 436 40.66 29.75 52.51
C LEU A 436 40.33 29.84 51.01
N ARG A 437 41.04 30.68 50.25
CA ARG A 437 40.87 30.80 48.79
C ARG A 437 41.23 29.49 48.07
N THR A 438 42.31 28.82 48.49
CA THR A 438 42.69 27.51 47.93
C THR A 438 41.63 26.44 48.23
N GLN A 439 41.00 26.45 49.40
CA GLN A 439 39.93 25.51 49.77
C GLN A 439 38.59 25.82 49.07
N LEU A 440 38.29 27.10 48.84
CA LEU A 440 37.06 27.55 48.19
C LEU A 440 36.94 27.03 46.75
N GLY A 441 38.03 27.07 45.98
CA GLY A 441 38.06 26.68 44.57
C GLY A 441 37.47 25.28 44.31
N PRO A 442 38.00 24.21 44.93
CA PRO A 442 37.47 22.84 44.79
C PRO A 442 35.99 22.69 45.18
N VAL A 443 35.53 23.38 46.23
CA VAL A 443 34.12 23.29 46.67
C VAL A 443 33.19 23.96 45.66
N ARG A 444 33.59 25.11 45.12
CA ARG A 444 32.85 25.80 44.05
C ARG A 444 32.75 24.95 42.79
N THR A 445 33.83 24.29 42.39
CA THR A 445 33.84 23.35 41.25
C THR A 445 32.86 22.20 41.49
N ARG A 446 32.89 21.54 42.65
CA ARG A 446 31.93 20.46 42.98
C ARG A 446 30.48 20.93 42.99
N CYS A 447 30.21 22.15 43.46
CA CYS A 447 28.87 22.74 43.41
C CYS A 447 28.39 22.90 41.97
N GLN A 448 29.24 23.41 41.07
CA GLN A 448 28.92 23.55 39.65
C GLN A 448 28.74 22.20 38.96
N GLU A 449 29.59 21.21 39.25
CA GLU A 449 29.44 19.84 38.73
C GLU A 449 28.08 19.23 39.08
N HIS A 450 27.65 19.36 40.35
CA HIS A 450 26.31 18.89 40.75
C HIS A 450 25.19 19.64 40.04
N LYS A 451 25.30 20.97 39.86
CA LYS A 451 24.32 21.74 39.08
C LYS A 451 24.23 21.26 37.64
N THR A 452 25.36 20.98 36.99
CA THR A 452 25.39 20.42 35.62
C THR A 452 24.73 19.03 35.56
N GLN A 453 24.99 18.15 36.53
CA GLN A 453 24.36 16.82 36.59
C GLN A 453 22.84 16.92 36.77
N ILE A 454 22.35 17.86 37.60
CA ILE A 454 20.91 18.13 37.76
C ILE A 454 20.28 18.55 36.44
N THR A 455 20.89 19.50 35.73
CA THR A 455 20.38 19.95 34.42
C THR A 455 20.31 18.81 33.42
N LYS A 456 21.38 18.00 33.33
CA LYS A 456 21.42 16.83 32.44
C LYS A 456 20.31 15.82 32.76
N ALA A 457 20.18 15.43 34.04
CA ALA A 457 19.16 14.48 34.45
C ALA A 457 17.73 14.99 34.19
N ASN A 458 17.47 16.29 34.37
CA ASN A 458 16.17 16.89 34.03
C ASN A 458 15.88 16.87 32.52
N THR A 459 16.88 17.09 31.66
CA THR A 459 16.72 16.95 30.20
C THR A 459 16.41 15.50 29.81
N ASP A 460 17.08 14.53 30.44
CA ASP A 460 16.83 13.10 30.19
C ASP A 460 15.42 12.69 30.65
N ILE A 461 14.95 13.19 31.80
CA ILE A 461 13.57 13.01 32.28
C ILE A 461 12.56 13.56 31.27
N ALA A 462 12.71 14.81 30.82
CA ALA A 462 11.79 15.43 29.86
C ALA A 462 11.74 14.66 28.53
N THR A 463 12.88 14.12 28.09
CA THR A 463 12.96 13.28 26.88
C THR A 463 12.19 11.97 27.06
N LEU A 464 12.39 11.28 28.19
CA LEU A 464 11.66 10.04 28.50
C LEU A 464 10.15 10.28 28.66
N GLU A 465 9.74 11.41 29.24
CA GLU A 465 8.33 11.81 29.34
C GLU A 465 7.69 11.95 27.96
N SER A 466 8.35 12.66 27.04
CA SER A 466 7.87 12.82 25.66
C SER A 466 7.75 11.47 24.94
N GLN A 467 8.73 10.58 25.09
CA GLN A 467 8.71 9.24 24.50
C GLN A 467 7.58 8.36 25.09
N ASN A 468 7.40 8.38 26.41
CA ASN A 468 6.33 7.65 27.08
C ASN A 468 4.94 8.16 26.67
N ALA A 469 4.78 9.48 26.50
CA ALA A 469 3.53 10.07 26.03
C ALA A 469 3.19 9.61 24.61
N LYS A 470 4.15 9.69 23.67
CA LYS A 470 3.98 9.18 22.29
C LYS A 470 3.62 7.69 22.27
N THR A 471 4.31 6.88 23.09
CA THR A 471 4.05 5.43 23.20
C THR A 471 2.65 5.14 23.75
N THR A 472 2.19 5.93 24.72
CA THR A 472 0.85 5.82 25.28
C THR A 472 -0.23 6.14 24.24
N THR A 473 -0.04 7.18 23.43
CA THR A 473 -0.95 7.51 22.33
C THR A 473 -1.07 6.36 21.32
N LEU A 474 0.03 5.64 21.03
CA LEU A 474 0.00 4.45 20.17
C LEU A 474 -0.78 3.30 20.81
N ILE A 475 -0.62 3.06 22.11
CA ILE A 475 -1.40 2.05 22.84
C ILE A 475 -2.90 2.37 22.76
N ASP A 476 -3.29 3.63 22.95
CA ASP A 476 -4.71 4.02 22.91
C ASP A 476 -5.29 3.99 21.49
N ALA A 477 -4.47 4.23 20.46
CA ALA A 477 -4.86 3.97 19.07
C ALA A 477 -5.12 2.47 18.83
N LEU A 478 -4.23 1.58 19.29
CA LEU A 478 -4.42 0.12 19.17
C LEU A 478 -5.67 -0.37 19.93
N LYS A 479 -5.98 0.19 21.10
CA LYS A 479 -7.21 -0.13 21.83
C LYS A 479 -8.46 0.24 21.01
N ARG A 480 -8.48 1.43 20.40
CA ARG A 480 -9.59 1.87 19.53
C ARG A 480 -9.75 0.96 18.31
N ASP A 481 -8.64 0.55 17.71
CA ASP A 481 -8.63 -0.39 16.58
C ASP A 481 -9.22 -1.76 17.00
N VAL A 482 -8.81 -2.32 18.15
CA VAL A 482 -9.37 -3.57 18.69
C VAL A 482 -10.87 -3.44 18.97
N THR A 483 -11.31 -2.33 19.55
CA THR A 483 -12.73 -2.07 19.79
C THR A 483 -13.51 -2.00 18.47
N THR A 484 -12.97 -1.31 17.46
CA THR A 484 -13.60 -1.20 16.13
C THR A 484 -13.78 -2.57 15.47
N ILE A 485 -12.75 -3.44 15.54
CA ILE A 485 -12.84 -4.81 15.03
C ILE A 485 -13.92 -5.60 15.78
N ARG A 486 -13.96 -5.50 17.12
CA ARG A 486 -14.96 -6.21 17.93
C ARG A 486 -16.40 -5.73 17.70
N GLU A 487 -16.60 -4.42 17.59
CA GLU A 487 -17.91 -3.80 17.35
C GLU A 487 -18.49 -4.17 15.98
N SER A 488 -17.62 -4.44 14.99
CA SER A 488 -18.08 -4.98 13.70
C SER A 488 -18.63 -6.41 13.80
N GLY A 489 -18.48 -7.08 14.95
CA GLY A 489 -19.17 -8.34 15.29
C GLY A 489 -19.07 -9.38 14.17
N HIS A 490 -20.22 -9.94 13.78
CA HIS A 490 -20.33 -10.91 12.69
C HIS A 490 -20.62 -10.29 11.31
N SER A 491 -20.62 -8.96 11.19
CA SER A 491 -21.11 -8.32 9.97
C SER A 491 -20.49 -6.96 9.67
N ILE A 492 -20.06 -6.77 8.44
CA ILE A 492 -19.44 -5.54 7.95
C ILE A 492 -20.52 -4.64 7.32
N PRO A 493 -20.73 -3.41 7.82
CA PRO A 493 -21.66 -2.47 7.21
C PRO A 493 -21.18 -2.04 5.82
N LEU A 494 -21.96 -2.29 4.77
CA LEU A 494 -21.49 -2.07 3.41
C LEU A 494 -21.28 -0.59 3.06
N ALA A 495 -22.09 0.30 3.66
CA ALA A 495 -21.97 1.75 3.49
C ALA A 495 -20.58 2.29 3.85
N LYS A 496 -19.94 1.74 4.90
CA LYS A 496 -18.58 2.13 5.31
C LYS A 496 -17.49 1.49 4.46
N SER A 497 -17.80 0.36 3.80
CA SER A 497 -16.84 -0.48 3.08
C SER A 497 -16.64 -0.12 1.61
N GLN A 498 -17.44 0.78 1.01
CA GLN A 498 -17.39 1.08 -0.43
C GLN A 498 -15.99 1.45 -0.95
N LYS A 499 -15.19 2.17 -0.16
CA LYS A 499 -13.80 2.53 -0.51
C LYS A 499 -12.79 1.38 -0.33
N LEU A 500 -13.17 0.36 0.44
CA LEU A 500 -12.26 -0.63 1.04
C LEU A 500 -12.54 -2.07 0.61
N VAL A 501 -13.61 -2.30 -0.14
CA VAL A 501 -13.99 -3.58 -0.75
C VAL A 501 -12.85 -4.25 -1.52
N LYS A 502 -11.92 -3.47 -2.08
CA LYS A 502 -10.73 -4.00 -2.77
C LYS A 502 -9.77 -4.75 -1.83
N PHE A 503 -9.82 -4.49 -0.53
CA PHE A 503 -8.95 -5.09 0.49
C PHE A 503 -9.61 -6.25 1.25
N PHE A 504 -10.95 -6.34 1.27
CA PHE A 504 -11.66 -7.47 1.89
C PHE A 504 -11.45 -8.82 1.17
N THR A 505 -10.89 -8.80 -0.05
CA THR A 505 -10.74 -10.01 -0.87
C THR A 505 -9.40 -10.73 -0.68
N VAL A 506 -8.57 -10.32 0.27
CA VAL A 506 -7.24 -10.94 0.44
C VAL A 506 -7.23 -11.75 1.73
N ASP A 507 -6.69 -12.96 1.68
CA ASP A 507 -6.58 -13.93 2.79
C ASP A 507 -5.57 -13.50 3.88
N SER A 508 -5.38 -12.19 4.06
CA SER A 508 -4.33 -11.62 4.88
C SER A 508 -4.93 -10.72 5.97
N PRO A 509 -4.49 -10.89 7.23
CA PRO A 509 -4.78 -9.95 8.31
C PRO A 509 -4.46 -8.50 7.93
N LEU A 510 -3.41 -8.26 7.13
CA LEU A 510 -3.04 -6.91 6.69
C LEU A 510 -4.15 -6.26 5.85
N SER A 511 -4.74 -7.02 4.95
CA SER A 511 -5.79 -6.52 4.08
C SER A 511 -7.08 -6.30 4.85
N ALA A 512 -7.38 -7.16 5.82
CA ALA A 512 -8.44 -6.92 6.79
C ALA A 512 -8.20 -5.62 7.60
N ALA A 513 -6.96 -5.36 8.05
CA ALA A 513 -6.61 -4.13 8.76
C ALA A 513 -6.83 -2.87 7.89
N LEU A 514 -6.40 -2.91 6.63
CA LEU A 514 -6.67 -1.84 5.67
C LEU A 514 -8.19 -1.67 5.46
N ALA A 515 -8.92 -2.78 5.41
CA ALA A 515 -10.35 -2.79 5.17
C ALA A 515 -11.17 -2.20 6.32
N TYR A 516 -10.65 -2.24 7.55
CA TYR A 516 -11.22 -1.56 8.72
C TYR A 516 -10.72 -0.12 8.91
N THR A 517 -9.91 0.43 7.99
CA THR A 517 -9.25 1.74 8.15
C THR A 517 -8.45 1.86 9.44
N LEU A 518 -7.84 0.76 9.91
CA LEU A 518 -7.09 0.80 11.17
C LEU A 518 -5.97 1.83 11.05
N GLN A 519 -6.01 2.83 11.93
CA GLN A 519 -5.16 4.02 11.85
C GLN A 519 -3.77 3.77 12.42
N ALA A 520 -3.58 2.68 13.17
CA ALA A 520 -2.31 2.38 13.80
C ALA A 520 -1.22 2.22 12.73
N LYS A 521 -0.34 3.24 12.64
CA LYS A 521 1.04 3.19 12.11
C LYS A 521 1.92 2.21 12.91
N VAL A 522 1.31 1.21 13.53
CA VAL A 522 2.02 0.14 14.20
C VAL A 522 2.43 -0.80 13.07
N PRO A 523 3.71 -1.14 12.94
CA PRO A 523 4.10 -2.20 12.04
C PRO A 523 3.40 -3.44 12.57
N TRP A 524 2.29 -3.82 11.91
CA TRP A 524 1.63 -5.11 12.05
C TRP A 524 2.64 -6.14 11.59
N THR A 525 3.64 -6.37 12.43
CA THR A 525 4.61 -7.43 12.29
C THR A 525 3.79 -8.67 12.53
N VAL A 526 3.20 -9.19 11.45
CA VAL A 526 2.90 -10.61 11.34
C VAL A 526 4.13 -11.28 11.91
N PRO A 527 4.01 -12.06 13.00
CA PRO A 527 5.17 -12.62 13.69
C PRO A 527 6.10 -13.21 12.63
N PRO A 528 7.40 -12.89 12.67
CA PRO A 528 8.31 -13.18 11.57
C PRO A 528 8.09 -14.63 11.18
N LEU A 529 7.67 -14.84 9.93
CA LEU A 529 7.58 -16.15 9.28
C LEU A 529 8.73 -16.98 9.84
N THR A 530 8.40 -18.05 10.56
CA THR A 530 9.35 -18.87 11.32
C THR A 530 10.60 -19.11 10.48
N LYS A 531 11.78 -19.24 11.12
CA LYS A 531 13.10 -19.41 10.46
C LYS A 531 13.12 -20.44 9.31
N ILE A 532 12.13 -21.31 9.24
CA ILE A 532 11.89 -22.34 8.21
C ILE A 532 11.48 -21.74 6.84
N ALA A 533 10.77 -20.60 6.79
CA ALA A 533 10.25 -20.05 5.52
C ALA A 533 11.16 -19.02 4.83
N ARG A 534 12.08 -18.37 5.57
CA ARG A 534 13.03 -17.38 4.99
C ARG A 534 13.91 -17.95 3.86
N PRO A 535 14.47 -19.17 3.95
CA PRO A 535 15.27 -19.75 2.88
C PRO A 535 14.46 -20.01 1.61
N ALA A 536 13.21 -20.47 1.76
CA ALA A 536 12.32 -20.76 0.64
C ALA A 536 11.89 -19.48 -0.11
N VAL A 537 11.55 -18.42 0.64
CA VAL A 537 11.22 -17.11 0.04
C VAL A 537 12.45 -16.48 -0.61
N LYS A 538 13.62 -16.54 0.04
CA LYS A 538 14.89 -16.03 -0.53
C LYS A 538 15.29 -16.78 -1.80
N SER A 539 15.16 -18.11 -1.81
CA SER A 539 15.42 -18.95 -2.98
C SER A 539 14.47 -18.63 -4.14
N LYS A 540 13.17 -18.47 -3.85
CA LYS A 540 12.15 -18.11 -4.84
C LYS A 540 12.40 -16.71 -5.44
N MET A 541 12.80 -15.73 -4.61
CA MET A 541 13.19 -14.40 -5.08
C MET A 541 14.48 -14.43 -5.91
N GLN A 542 15.51 -15.16 -5.48
CA GLN A 542 16.75 -15.31 -6.24
C GLN A 542 16.54 -15.96 -7.60
N LYS A 543 15.61 -16.93 -7.69
CA LYS A 543 15.20 -17.52 -8.96
C LYS A 543 14.52 -16.47 -9.86
N LEU A 544 13.53 -15.73 -9.36
CA LEU A 544 12.85 -14.68 -10.13
C LEU A 544 13.82 -13.61 -10.66
N VAL A 545 14.80 -13.19 -9.84
CA VAL A 545 15.83 -12.23 -10.26
C VAL A 545 16.74 -12.80 -11.35
N ARG A 546 17.09 -14.09 -11.27
CA ARG A 546 17.88 -14.76 -12.31
C ARG A 546 17.10 -14.87 -13.62
N ASP A 547 15.85 -15.33 -13.54
CA ASP A 547 14.96 -15.50 -14.69
C ASP A 547 14.73 -14.13 -15.40
N ALA A 548 14.54 -13.06 -14.63
CA ALA A 548 14.42 -11.69 -15.16
C ALA A 548 15.71 -11.21 -15.84
N LYS A 549 16.88 -11.47 -15.24
CA LYS A 549 18.17 -11.10 -15.83
C LYS A 549 18.43 -11.82 -17.16
N GLU A 550 18.12 -13.12 -17.22
CA GLU A 550 18.22 -13.90 -18.46
C GLU A 550 17.30 -13.36 -19.57
N GLN A 551 16.09 -12.90 -19.21
CA GLN A 551 15.16 -12.25 -20.15
C GLN A 551 15.66 -10.88 -20.64
N ILE A 552 16.27 -10.07 -19.76
CA ILE A 552 16.90 -8.79 -20.12
C ILE A 552 18.05 -9.02 -21.10
N ASP A 553 18.96 -9.95 -20.80
CA ASP A 553 20.08 -10.30 -21.67
C ASP A 553 19.62 -10.84 -23.04
N ALA A 554 18.52 -11.62 -23.07
CA ALA A 554 17.90 -12.06 -24.31
C ALA A 554 17.33 -10.90 -25.14
N CYS A 555 16.73 -9.90 -24.49
CA CYS A 555 16.16 -8.74 -25.18
C CYS A 555 17.23 -7.78 -25.68
N GLU A 556 18.32 -7.56 -24.94
CA GLU A 556 19.46 -6.76 -25.43
C GLU A 556 20.08 -7.38 -26.69
N ARG A 557 20.23 -8.71 -26.72
CA ARG A 557 20.69 -9.43 -27.92
C ARG A 557 19.73 -9.24 -29.10
N THR A 558 18.43 -9.29 -28.84
CA THR A 558 17.39 -9.08 -29.86
C THR A 558 17.40 -7.65 -30.39
N TYR A 559 17.54 -6.65 -29.52
CA TYR A 559 17.63 -5.24 -29.90
C TYR A 559 18.87 -4.94 -30.74
N LYS A 560 20.04 -5.45 -30.35
CA LYS A 560 21.28 -5.33 -31.15
C LYS A 560 21.13 -5.96 -32.53
N THR A 561 20.42 -7.08 -32.64
CA THR A 561 20.14 -7.73 -33.92
C THR A 561 19.20 -6.90 -34.80
N LEU A 562 18.17 -6.30 -34.19
CA LEU A 562 17.20 -5.45 -34.88
C LEU A 562 17.81 -4.13 -35.38
N SER A 563 18.66 -3.47 -34.60
CA SER A 563 19.27 -2.20 -35.00
C SER A 563 20.16 -2.35 -36.24
N VAL A 564 20.88 -3.48 -36.34
CA VAL A 564 21.67 -3.85 -37.52
C VAL A 564 20.78 -4.06 -38.75
N GLN A 565 19.66 -4.75 -38.58
CA GLN A 565 18.74 -5.04 -39.69
C GLN A 565 18.02 -3.79 -40.21
N VAL A 566 17.65 -2.86 -39.32
CA VAL A 566 17.08 -1.55 -39.71
C VAL A 566 18.11 -0.74 -40.50
N GLY A 567 19.39 -0.77 -40.09
CA GLY A 567 20.48 -0.16 -40.84
C GLY A 567 20.63 -0.70 -42.26
N ILE A 568 20.57 -2.03 -42.43
CA ILE A 568 20.60 -2.70 -43.75
C ILE A 568 19.39 -2.29 -44.61
N ALA A 569 18.18 -2.32 -44.04
CA ALA A 569 16.96 -1.95 -44.75
C ALA A 569 16.98 -0.50 -45.27
N GLN A 570 17.50 0.42 -44.45
CA GLN A 570 17.65 1.83 -44.81
C GLN A 570 18.70 2.01 -45.91
N GLY A 571 19.82 1.29 -45.84
CA GLY A 571 20.84 1.28 -46.90
C GLY A 571 20.27 0.82 -48.24
N ILE A 572 19.50 -0.27 -48.25
CA ILE A 572 18.86 -0.80 -49.46
C ILE A 572 17.89 0.22 -50.06
N ARG A 573 17.06 0.85 -49.22
CA ARG A 573 16.11 1.88 -49.67
C ARG A 573 16.83 3.05 -50.36
N VAL A 574 17.94 3.52 -49.79
CA VAL A 574 18.74 4.59 -50.40
C VAL A 574 19.29 4.15 -51.75
N VAL A 575 19.83 2.92 -51.86
CA VAL A 575 20.28 2.37 -53.16
C VAL A 575 19.15 2.34 -54.17
N THR A 576 17.96 1.82 -53.80
CA THR A 576 16.81 1.73 -54.70
C THR A 576 16.34 3.11 -55.20
N GLU A 577 16.30 4.12 -54.33
CA GLU A 577 15.89 5.47 -54.73
C GLU A 577 16.93 6.17 -55.61
N GLN A 578 18.23 5.94 -55.38
CA GLN A 578 19.27 6.49 -56.25
C GLN A 578 19.28 5.83 -57.64
N LEU A 579 18.90 4.55 -57.75
CA LEU A 579 18.70 3.86 -59.04
C LEU A 579 17.47 4.34 -59.82
N LYS A 580 16.64 5.23 -59.26
CA LYS A 580 15.49 5.84 -59.95
C LYS A 580 15.79 7.19 -60.59
N THR A 581 16.92 7.82 -60.29
CA THR A 581 17.22 9.20 -60.70
C THR A 581 18.42 9.30 -61.66
N PRO A 582 18.21 9.51 -62.98
CA PRO A 582 19.30 9.85 -63.91
C PRO A 582 19.54 11.38 -63.99
N PRO A 583 20.77 11.89 -64.24
CA PRO A 583 22.11 11.34 -64.03
C PRO A 583 22.92 12.21 -63.04
N ALA A 584 22.80 11.95 -61.73
CA ALA A 584 23.68 12.55 -60.70
C ALA A 584 23.96 11.60 -59.51
N GLY A 585 23.62 10.31 -59.64
CA GLY A 585 23.52 9.39 -58.50
C GLY A 585 24.76 8.56 -58.16
N VAL A 586 25.80 8.49 -59.00
CA VAL A 586 26.89 7.50 -58.84
C VAL A 586 27.64 7.63 -57.51
N ALA A 587 27.96 8.85 -57.09
CA ALA A 587 28.61 9.11 -55.79
C ALA A 587 27.73 8.71 -54.60
N LYS A 588 26.42 8.97 -54.69
CA LYS A 588 25.44 8.59 -53.65
C LYS A 588 25.22 7.08 -53.61
N LEU A 589 25.25 6.43 -54.77
CA LEU A 589 25.15 4.98 -54.90
C LEU A 589 26.39 4.30 -54.29
N ARG A 590 27.59 4.83 -54.52
CA ARG A 590 28.83 4.37 -53.87
C ARG A 590 28.77 4.52 -52.35
N ALA A 591 28.28 5.66 -51.85
CA ALA A 591 28.10 5.87 -50.40
C ALA A 591 27.09 4.88 -49.79
N ALA A 592 25.99 4.59 -50.50
CA ALA A 592 24.99 3.64 -50.05
C ALA A 592 25.48 2.18 -50.06
N ILE A 593 26.30 1.81 -51.05
CA ILE A 593 26.97 0.50 -51.11
C ILE A 593 27.98 0.35 -49.97
N ALA A 594 28.79 1.39 -49.70
CA ALA A 594 29.73 1.39 -48.59
C ALA A 594 29.02 1.28 -47.22
N ALA A 595 27.86 1.92 -47.08
CA ALA A 595 27.02 1.75 -45.89
C ALA A 595 26.51 0.29 -45.76
N LEU A 596 26.07 -0.34 -46.86
CA LEU A 596 25.64 -1.74 -46.84
C LEU A 596 26.77 -2.71 -46.48
N ASP A 597 27.99 -2.49 -46.98
CA ASP A 597 29.18 -3.24 -46.58
C ASP A 597 29.47 -3.10 -45.08
N LEU A 598 29.42 -1.87 -44.56
CA LEU A 598 29.67 -1.59 -43.15
C LEU A 598 28.64 -2.32 -42.28
N TRP A 599 27.36 -2.22 -42.61
CA TRP A 599 26.29 -2.90 -41.90
C TRP A 599 26.38 -4.43 -42.01
N HIS A 600 26.83 -4.96 -43.14
CA HIS A 600 27.11 -6.39 -43.29
C HIS A 600 28.25 -6.85 -42.36
N GLY A 601 29.33 -6.08 -42.26
CA GLY A 601 30.43 -6.34 -41.33
C GLY A 601 29.99 -6.30 -39.85
N VAL A 602 29.08 -5.39 -39.49
CA VAL A 602 28.47 -5.34 -38.15
C VAL A 602 27.57 -6.55 -37.90
N ALA A 603 26.79 -6.98 -38.90
CA ALA A 603 25.94 -8.17 -38.81
C ALA A 603 26.75 -9.45 -38.55
N LEU A 604 27.86 -9.65 -39.26
CA LEU A 604 28.74 -10.81 -39.04
C LEU A 604 29.34 -10.84 -37.63
N LYS A 605 29.66 -9.68 -37.05
CA LYS A 605 30.16 -9.57 -35.67
C LYS A 605 29.07 -9.81 -34.62
N ALA A 606 27.80 -9.57 -34.96
CA ALA A 606 26.65 -9.79 -34.09
C ALA A 606 26.15 -11.25 -34.08
N GLY A 607 26.67 -12.11 -34.96
CA GLY A 607 26.32 -13.53 -35.09
C GLY A 607 25.90 -13.90 -36.52
N GLN A 608 26.00 -15.19 -36.88
CA GLN A 608 25.58 -15.63 -38.22
C GLN A 608 24.07 -15.38 -38.43
N PRO A 609 23.66 -14.83 -39.58
CA PRO A 609 22.24 -14.69 -39.89
C PRO A 609 21.56 -16.07 -39.89
N PRO A 610 20.32 -16.18 -39.38
CA PRO A 610 19.65 -17.47 -39.22
C PRO A 610 19.61 -18.23 -40.55
N ALA A 611 19.79 -19.56 -40.48
CA ALA A 611 19.79 -20.44 -41.65
C ALA A 611 18.49 -20.25 -42.45
N GLY A 612 18.61 -20.01 -43.76
CA GLY A 612 17.47 -19.73 -44.65
C GLY A 612 17.02 -18.27 -44.71
N SER A 613 17.65 -17.35 -43.97
CA SER A 613 17.36 -15.92 -44.12
C SER A 613 17.95 -15.36 -45.42
N ARG A 614 17.19 -14.50 -46.10
CA ARG A 614 17.64 -13.82 -47.33
C ARG A 614 18.88 -12.95 -47.13
N LEU A 615 19.23 -12.61 -45.88
CA LEU A 615 20.47 -11.89 -45.53
C LEU A 615 21.75 -12.64 -45.90
N GLN A 616 21.70 -13.97 -46.11
CA GLN A 616 22.84 -14.75 -46.60
C GLN A 616 23.27 -14.35 -48.03
N GLY A 617 22.34 -13.83 -48.85
CA GLY A 617 22.62 -13.34 -50.21
C GLY A 617 23.11 -11.89 -50.27
N LEU A 618 23.18 -11.18 -49.14
CA LEU A 618 23.63 -9.77 -49.09
C LEU A 618 25.05 -9.56 -49.64
N PRO A 619 26.06 -10.41 -49.36
CA PRO A 619 27.42 -10.22 -49.90
C PRO A 619 27.45 -10.28 -51.42
N GLU A 620 26.70 -11.22 -52.00
CA GLU A 620 26.62 -11.42 -53.44
C GLU A 620 25.90 -10.24 -54.12
N LEU A 621 24.81 -9.76 -53.52
CA LEU A 621 24.11 -8.56 -53.96
C LEU A 621 25.00 -7.31 -53.92
N VAL A 622 25.75 -7.11 -52.82
CA VAL A 622 26.66 -5.97 -52.68
C VAL A 622 27.80 -6.04 -53.70
N GLN A 623 28.35 -7.23 -53.97
CA GLN A 623 29.39 -7.42 -54.97
C GLN A 623 28.88 -7.16 -56.39
N ARG A 624 27.66 -7.59 -56.72
CA ARG A 624 27.01 -7.30 -58.01
C ARG A 624 26.74 -5.80 -58.16
N LEU A 625 26.28 -5.14 -57.10
CA LEU A 625 26.10 -3.68 -57.07
C LEU A 625 27.42 -2.92 -57.32
N LYS A 626 28.52 -3.31 -56.66
CA LYS A 626 29.86 -2.73 -56.91
C LYS A 626 30.28 -2.88 -58.37
N THR A 627 30.07 -4.07 -58.93
CA THR A 627 30.39 -4.38 -60.33
C THR A 627 29.56 -3.53 -61.30
N PHE A 628 28.26 -3.36 -61.00
CA PHE A 628 27.38 -2.47 -61.77
C PHE A 628 27.82 -1.01 -61.73
N VAL A 629 28.20 -0.49 -60.55
CA VAL A 629 28.72 0.88 -60.42
C VAL A 629 30.00 1.07 -61.24
N ALA A 630 30.94 0.11 -61.19
CA ALA A 630 32.17 0.17 -61.97
C ALA A 630 31.93 0.13 -63.49
N LYS A 631 30.97 -0.68 -63.95
CA LYS A 631 30.53 -0.69 -65.37
C LYS A 631 29.90 0.64 -65.79
N ARG A 632 29.04 1.22 -64.95
CA ARG A 632 28.37 2.50 -65.21
C ARG A 632 29.33 3.69 -65.25
N GLU A 633 30.41 3.65 -64.46
CA GLU A 633 31.49 4.65 -64.50
C GLU A 633 32.32 4.56 -65.79
N SER A 634 32.47 3.37 -66.37
CA SER A 634 33.25 3.16 -67.60
C SER A 634 32.46 3.43 -68.89
N PHE A 635 31.13 3.27 -68.88
CA PHE A 635 30.26 3.50 -70.05
C PHE A 635 28.97 4.25 -69.70
N PRO A 636 29.00 5.60 -69.61
CA PRO A 636 27.86 6.39 -69.15
C PRO A 636 26.67 6.49 -70.12
N ALA A 637 26.83 6.06 -71.39
CA ALA A 637 25.83 6.30 -72.45
C ALA A 637 24.85 5.13 -72.72
N THR A 638 25.05 3.95 -72.14
CA THR A 638 24.12 2.80 -72.25
C THR A 638 23.28 2.62 -70.99
N ALA A 639 22.70 3.73 -70.49
CA ALA A 639 21.78 3.71 -69.35
C ALA A 639 20.37 3.34 -69.85
N GLY A 640 20.05 2.05 -69.73
CA GLY A 640 18.79 1.46 -70.19
C GLY A 640 18.92 -0.02 -70.55
N SER A 641 19.98 -0.72 -70.11
CA SER A 641 20.15 -2.14 -70.38
C SER A 641 19.25 -2.99 -69.46
N GLU A 642 18.80 -4.11 -70.00
CA GLU A 642 18.09 -5.20 -69.30
C GLU A 642 18.74 -5.58 -67.96
N GLU A 643 20.07 -5.40 -67.84
CA GLU A 643 20.85 -5.62 -66.61
C GLU A 643 20.47 -4.65 -65.47
N GLU A 644 20.16 -3.37 -65.76
CA GLU A 644 19.71 -2.39 -64.75
C GLU A 644 18.30 -2.71 -64.25
N GLU A 645 17.42 -3.18 -65.15
CA GLU A 645 16.05 -3.59 -64.81
C GLU A 645 16.04 -4.89 -64.00
N GLN A 646 16.90 -5.85 -64.35
CA GLN A 646 17.11 -7.08 -63.59
C GLN A 646 17.64 -6.78 -62.17
N LEU A 647 18.67 -5.94 -62.04
CA LEU A 647 19.20 -5.50 -60.74
C LEU A 647 18.12 -4.77 -59.92
N ARG A 648 17.31 -3.92 -60.55
CA ARG A 648 16.19 -3.26 -59.87
C ARG A 648 15.16 -4.27 -59.36
N GLY A 649 14.83 -5.29 -60.16
CA GLY A 649 13.94 -6.38 -59.78
C GLY A 649 14.47 -7.15 -58.56
N GLU A 650 15.73 -7.58 -58.60
CA GLU A 650 16.39 -8.30 -57.51
C GLU A 650 16.46 -7.47 -56.22
N ILE A 651 16.83 -6.19 -56.31
CA ILE A 651 16.87 -5.26 -55.16
C ILE A 651 15.48 -5.09 -54.56
N THR A 652 14.43 -5.02 -55.40
CA THR A 652 13.05 -4.85 -54.93
C THR A 652 12.56 -6.10 -54.20
N VAL A 653 12.85 -7.29 -54.73
CA VAL A 653 12.52 -8.58 -54.08
C VAL A 653 13.32 -8.78 -52.78
N PHE A 654 14.58 -8.37 -52.77
CA PHE A 654 15.42 -8.39 -51.57
C PHE A 654 14.90 -7.41 -50.51
N ALA A 655 14.57 -6.17 -50.90
CA ALA A 655 14.01 -5.14 -50.02
C ALA A 655 12.66 -5.55 -49.43
N ALA A 656 11.80 -6.22 -50.21
CA ALA A 656 10.53 -6.78 -49.72
C ALA A 656 10.78 -7.86 -48.66
N GLY A 657 11.71 -8.79 -48.93
CA GLY A 657 12.08 -9.83 -47.97
C GLY A 657 12.66 -9.28 -46.65
N VAL A 658 13.52 -8.26 -46.72
CA VAL A 658 14.05 -7.59 -45.53
C VAL A 658 12.96 -6.86 -44.75
N ARG A 659 12.00 -6.22 -45.46
CA ARG A 659 10.88 -5.51 -44.84
C ARG A 659 9.91 -6.45 -44.11
N ASP A 660 9.56 -7.57 -44.71
CA ASP A 660 8.64 -8.53 -44.11
C ASP A 660 9.28 -9.23 -42.90
N PHE A 661 10.57 -9.55 -42.99
CA PHE A 661 11.34 -10.05 -41.85
C PHE A 661 11.43 -9.03 -40.71
N ALA A 662 11.69 -7.75 -41.01
CA ALA A 662 11.74 -6.68 -40.02
C ALA A 662 10.38 -6.46 -39.33
N ARG A 663 9.25 -6.58 -40.06
CA ARG A 663 7.91 -6.51 -39.47
C ARG A 663 7.63 -7.67 -38.52
N ALA A 664 7.98 -8.90 -38.90
CA ALA A 664 7.82 -10.08 -38.06
C ALA A 664 8.64 -9.95 -36.75
N MET A 665 9.87 -9.45 -36.86
CA MET A 665 10.74 -9.21 -35.69
C MET A 665 10.25 -8.05 -34.81
N LEU A 666 9.78 -6.94 -35.38
CA LEU A 666 9.19 -5.84 -34.61
C LEU A 666 7.93 -6.27 -33.85
N ALA A 667 7.09 -7.12 -34.45
CA ALA A 667 5.93 -7.68 -33.78
C ALA A 667 6.36 -8.58 -32.60
N ALA A 668 7.35 -9.45 -32.80
CA ALA A 668 7.90 -10.30 -31.73
C ALA A 668 8.57 -9.47 -30.62
N SER A 669 9.31 -8.43 -30.97
CA SER A 669 9.96 -7.53 -29.99
C SER A 669 8.98 -6.62 -29.27
N ALA A 670 7.86 -6.21 -29.87
CA ALA A 670 6.82 -5.46 -29.18
C ALA A 670 6.13 -6.31 -28.09
N VAL A 671 5.96 -7.62 -28.35
CA VAL A 671 5.48 -8.58 -27.35
C VAL A 671 6.53 -8.76 -26.24
N ALA A 672 7.80 -8.95 -26.60
CA ALA A 672 8.89 -9.07 -25.63
C ALA A 672 9.09 -7.80 -24.79
N LEU A 673 8.96 -6.60 -25.37
CA LEU A 673 9.10 -5.32 -24.65
C LEU A 673 7.96 -5.11 -23.65
N ARG A 674 6.73 -5.56 -23.96
CA ARG A 674 5.61 -5.53 -23.01
C ARG A 674 5.83 -6.49 -21.83
N GLU A 675 6.34 -7.68 -22.11
CA GLU A 675 6.74 -8.65 -21.08
C GLU A 675 7.90 -8.11 -20.21
N LEU A 676 8.84 -7.39 -20.83
CA LEU A 676 10.01 -6.85 -20.15
C LEU A 676 9.72 -5.58 -19.35
N GLN A 677 8.82 -4.72 -19.81
CA GLN A 677 8.28 -3.64 -18.98
C GLN A 677 7.66 -4.23 -17.72
N ARG A 678 6.86 -5.30 -17.85
CA ARG A 678 6.27 -6.02 -16.72
C ARG A 678 7.34 -6.59 -15.77
N ALA A 679 8.43 -7.17 -16.29
CA ALA A 679 9.53 -7.71 -15.48
C ALA A 679 10.43 -6.65 -14.82
N ASN A 680 10.74 -5.55 -15.50
CA ASN A 680 11.54 -4.43 -14.97
C ASN A 680 10.80 -3.71 -13.83
N TRP A 681 9.47 -3.65 -13.89
CA TRP A 681 8.64 -3.21 -12.76
C TRP A 681 8.78 -4.12 -11.53
N GLU A 682 8.91 -5.43 -11.72
CA GLU A 682 9.15 -6.38 -10.63
C GLU A 682 10.57 -6.26 -10.07
N GLU A 683 11.60 -6.01 -10.90
CA GLU A 683 12.97 -5.78 -10.44
C GLU A 683 13.11 -4.45 -9.67
N LYS A 684 12.54 -3.34 -10.16
CA LYS A 684 12.55 -2.04 -9.44
C LYS A 684 11.84 -2.14 -8.10
N ALA A 685 10.67 -2.79 -8.04
CA ALA A 685 9.97 -3.04 -6.77
C ALA A 685 10.82 -3.90 -5.80
N THR A 686 11.64 -4.80 -6.33
CA THR A 686 12.52 -5.69 -5.56
C THR A 686 13.78 -4.96 -5.06
N ARG A 687 14.41 -4.10 -5.86
CA ARG A 687 15.56 -3.27 -5.47
C ARG A 687 15.20 -2.21 -4.44
N VAL A 688 14.06 -1.54 -4.61
CA VAL A 688 13.52 -0.62 -3.59
C VAL A 688 13.33 -1.37 -2.29
N ALA A 689 12.70 -2.55 -2.31
CA ALA A 689 12.53 -3.34 -1.10
C ALA A 689 13.85 -3.86 -0.49
N ALA A 690 14.88 -4.11 -1.29
CA ALA A 690 16.20 -4.53 -0.80
C ALA A 690 16.99 -3.38 -0.15
N GLY A 691 16.89 -2.15 -0.66
CA GLY A 691 17.52 -0.96 -0.06
C GLY A 691 16.94 -0.58 1.31
N TYR A 692 15.67 -0.91 1.58
CA TYR A 692 15.03 -0.71 2.88
C TYR A 692 15.37 -1.79 3.94
N MET A 693 16.20 -2.79 3.61
CA MET A 693 16.63 -3.82 4.58
C MET A 693 17.75 -3.37 5.53
N ASP A 694 18.47 -2.27 5.23
CA ASP A 694 19.63 -1.81 6.02
C ASP A 694 19.31 -0.68 7.02
N VAL A 695 18.03 -0.26 7.13
CA VAL A 695 17.61 0.73 8.13
C VAL A 695 16.92 0.03 9.29
N GLU A 696 17.55 0.04 10.47
CA GLU A 696 16.96 -0.44 11.72
C GLU A 696 15.63 0.29 11.98
N GLY A 697 14.51 -0.38 11.68
CA GLY A 697 13.15 0.15 11.83
C GLY A 697 12.24 0.01 10.60
N GLY A 698 12.73 -0.48 9.47
CA GLY A 698 11.93 -0.61 8.23
C GLY A 698 10.86 -1.71 8.23
N LEU A 699 9.68 -1.41 7.67
CA LEU A 699 8.60 -2.37 7.40
C LEU A 699 9.08 -3.56 6.55
N PRO A 700 8.57 -4.79 6.76
CA PRO A 700 8.99 -5.95 5.98
C PRO A 700 8.73 -5.78 4.47
N VAL A 701 9.71 -6.16 3.65
CA VAL A 701 9.71 -6.20 2.17
C VAL A 701 8.39 -6.66 1.52
N GLY A 702 7.69 -7.60 2.16
CA GLY A 702 6.39 -8.09 1.67
C GLY A 702 5.27 -7.04 1.67
N VAL A 703 5.33 -6.05 2.56
CA VAL A 703 4.31 -4.99 2.71
C VAL A 703 4.44 -3.96 1.60
N TYR A 704 5.66 -3.47 1.34
CA TYR A 704 5.94 -2.54 0.24
C TYR A 704 5.68 -3.18 -1.14
N ALA A 705 6.13 -4.43 -1.35
CA ALA A 705 5.89 -5.13 -2.61
C ALA A 705 4.40 -5.41 -2.89
N SER A 706 3.60 -5.59 -1.84
CA SER A 706 2.14 -5.81 -1.96
C SER A 706 1.38 -4.51 -2.22
N LEU A 707 1.78 -3.40 -1.58
CA LEU A 707 1.20 -2.08 -1.83
C LEU A 707 1.51 -1.56 -3.24
N ILE A 708 2.76 -1.73 -3.70
CA ILE A 708 3.18 -1.34 -5.05
C ILE A 708 2.49 -2.21 -6.11
N ARG A 709 2.37 -3.54 -5.89
CA ARG A 709 1.58 -4.41 -6.78
C ARG A 709 0.11 -4.02 -6.80
N ALA A 710 -0.50 -3.74 -5.66
CA ALA A 710 -1.90 -3.34 -5.58
C ALA A 710 -2.15 -2.00 -6.32
N ALA A 711 -1.22 -1.04 -6.22
CA ALA A 711 -1.29 0.24 -6.92
C ALA A 711 -1.10 0.08 -8.44
N ALA A 712 -0.10 -0.70 -8.88
CA ALA A 712 0.18 -0.94 -10.29
C ALA A 712 -0.94 -1.71 -11.02
N VAL A 713 -1.53 -2.72 -10.36
CA VAL A 713 -2.67 -3.49 -10.88
C VAL A 713 -3.96 -2.65 -10.93
N ALA A 714 -4.14 -1.71 -10.00
CA ALA A 714 -5.34 -0.87 -9.95
C ALA A 714 -5.42 0.19 -11.07
N GLN A 715 -4.31 0.53 -11.71
CA GLN A 715 -4.24 1.66 -12.66
C GLN A 715 -3.66 1.32 -14.04
N GLY A 716 -3.55 0.03 -14.36
CA GLY A 716 -3.17 -0.42 -15.70
C GLY A 716 -1.74 -0.03 -16.13
N GLY A 717 -0.81 0.15 -15.17
CA GLY A 717 0.61 0.36 -15.46
C GLY A 717 1.02 1.78 -15.86
N LYS A 718 0.27 2.83 -15.51
CA LYS A 718 0.68 4.23 -15.74
C LYS A 718 1.59 4.78 -14.62
N GLU A 719 2.60 5.55 -15.01
CA GLU A 719 3.76 5.97 -14.19
C GLU A 719 3.48 7.20 -13.29
N GLU A 720 2.73 8.20 -13.77
CA GLU A 720 2.39 9.45 -13.06
C GLU A 720 1.75 9.27 -11.66
N PRO A 721 0.80 8.34 -11.43
CA PRO A 721 0.09 8.25 -10.15
C PRO A 721 0.88 7.53 -9.05
N VAL A 722 1.83 6.68 -9.42
CA VAL A 722 2.73 6.00 -8.46
C VAL A 722 3.76 6.98 -7.92
N MET A 723 4.25 7.89 -8.78
CA MET A 723 5.10 8.99 -8.36
C MET A 723 4.36 9.99 -7.46
N ALA A 724 3.05 10.17 -7.64
CA ALA A 724 2.22 10.96 -6.73
C ALA A 724 2.08 10.31 -5.33
N VAL A 725 1.91 8.98 -5.25
CA VAL A 725 1.89 8.24 -3.97
C VAL A 725 3.27 8.24 -3.30
N LEU A 726 4.36 8.14 -4.07
CA LEU A 726 5.73 8.24 -3.54
C LEU A 726 6.07 9.68 -3.10
N ALA A 727 5.54 10.70 -3.76
CA ALA A 727 5.68 12.10 -3.38
C ALA A 727 4.88 12.43 -2.09
N GLU A 728 3.65 11.94 -1.95
CA GLU A 728 2.89 12.05 -0.69
C GLU A 728 3.59 11.33 0.48
N LEU A 729 4.34 10.27 0.21
CA LEU A 729 5.15 9.58 1.23
C LEU A 729 6.43 10.34 1.59
N LYS A 730 6.94 11.20 0.70
CA LYS A 730 8.14 12.05 0.93
C LYS A 730 7.83 13.23 1.87
N ASP A 731 6.61 13.76 1.83
CA ASP A 731 6.17 14.88 2.68
C ASP A 731 5.83 14.46 4.13
N VAL A 732 5.82 13.16 4.45
CA VAL A 732 5.36 12.64 5.75
C VAL A 732 6.50 12.36 6.76
N GLY A 733 7.77 12.68 6.45
CA GLY A 733 8.82 12.81 7.48
C GLY A 733 10.27 12.68 7.00
N GLU A 734 11.09 13.66 7.40
CA GLU A 734 12.56 13.74 7.40
C GLU A 734 13.32 12.60 6.69
N LEU A 735 13.54 12.77 5.39
CA LEU A 735 14.55 12.03 4.63
C LEU A 735 15.49 13.05 4.00
N GLY A 736 16.68 13.15 4.57
CA GLY A 736 17.78 13.95 4.04
C GLY A 736 18.11 13.54 2.60
N GLU A 737 18.57 14.53 1.84
CA GLU A 737 18.95 14.42 0.44
C GLU A 737 19.90 13.24 0.19
N LEU A 738 19.39 12.23 -0.51
CA LEU A 738 20.20 11.29 -1.26
C LEU A 738 19.70 11.32 -2.70
N ALA A 739 20.60 11.76 -3.57
CA ALA A 739 20.39 12.09 -4.96
C ALA A 739 19.71 10.96 -5.74
N LEU A 740 18.67 11.34 -6.48
CA LEU A 740 18.04 10.56 -7.55
C LEU A 740 18.55 11.09 -8.89
N ASP A 741 19.87 11.10 -9.08
CA ASP A 741 20.52 11.21 -10.39
C ASP A 741 21.31 9.91 -10.61
N ASP A 742 20.60 8.86 -11.05
CA ASP A 742 21.08 7.73 -11.87
C ASP A 742 19.93 6.79 -12.28
#